data_AF-A0A9N8JUH8-F1
#
_entry.id   AF-A0A9N8JUH8-F1
#
_cell.length_a   1.000
_cell.length_b   1.000
_cell.length_c   1.000
_cell.angle_alpha   90.00
_cell.angle_beta   90.00
_cell.angle_gamma   90.00
#
_symmetry.space_group_name_H-M   'P 1'
#
loop_
_entity.id
_entity.type
_entity.pdbx_description
1 polymer ?
#
loop_
_entity_poly.entity_id
_entity_poly.type
_entity_poly.pdbx_seq_one_letter_code
_entity_poly.pdbx_strand_id
1 'polypeptide(L)'
;MAGHGLDWNSLVAFDNVAAGHDGVMSDVSGSLIIKPCVAAEVEFYELSNAEHPEFAQLMPTFMGSLQRGQSKELQDHLTTAASRSAANEAIVLPAALENETEEKDAKDVAETNSALRGKKLDTGLAIVLENVLAGFQKPNFVDVKLGKRLWADDAPPAKRTKLDDVASQTTSGSLGFRIAGMKVWHPEGSGEYKVFDKFYGRNLTSDNVKDAFSAFLCVDQKTETPDMIRDIVSNIEEAVGSIEQIIANQESRMYSASLLFVYEGDPQARREALDSAVAQTAQNRDSDGLRTQEGEGIDEENDDDDEDEQVEPKLFDIKMIDFAHAEWTPGQGPDENMLVGIRSVRKVLKSLMKGISRESPPSKPVSIPILSIQQQNTAFIVPLSMSLLPGLSLSAPSTATPQPDAASHAPPRTEELPARSELRFEVASAKSYRIRLVRGTAELFGSELAPSTTYIFSGTKGAVFTWHGCTLELQGEVDSEYVGSETEAMVEWLNVHGMLETARDDAGVGRDSNGGPRVLIVGPDDSGKTSLLKCLTAWSLKMGRTPTVINMDPREGLLSIPGSLSAVTMGSMLDVEDGWGSSPVSGPTGVPVKTPLVYHFPFASPEDNTRMFKPLVTRAALAVTSRLEEDDEAKQSGIIIDTPGSVNQPKGGYDLLMHIISEFSINVVLTLGSERLYNDLLRKFASPKSSDDVVHVFRISKSGGAVARDEALMRQARQQQIKNYFFGDSRTSLNPHGQWWDFGDLTLYKAVDPSASQAQSSFLPGMDYDDESAPGQGAAPWLEKVTPSQGMVNAILSVKFCSGNSSLDHVRDSCVMGFVYVAEVDEARKKVRFLAPHPSRWGDRALVWGNWPEGVGDLVA
;
A
#
# COMPACT_ATOMS: atom_id res chain seq x y z
N MET A 1 4.87 15.06 -5.91
CA MET A 1 6.31 15.42 -5.96
C MET A 1 7.21 14.47 -5.13
N ALA A 2 6.88 13.18 -5.00
CA ALA A 2 7.68 12.19 -4.27
C ALA A 2 8.15 11.10 -5.25
N GLY A 3 9.46 11.02 -5.49
CA GLY A 3 10.03 10.07 -6.46
C GLY A 3 11.48 10.36 -6.85
N HIS A 4 11.95 11.58 -6.57
CA HIS A 4 13.37 11.74 -6.28
C HIS A 4 13.59 11.19 -4.87
N GLY A 5 14.39 10.13 -4.72
CA GLY A 5 14.99 9.86 -3.40
C GLY A 5 15.58 11.16 -2.90
N LEU A 6 15.32 11.52 -1.64
CA LEU A 6 15.79 12.76 -1.03
C LEU A 6 17.31 12.87 -1.24
N ASP A 7 17.72 13.63 -2.25
CA ASP A 7 19.13 13.86 -2.53
C ASP A 7 19.63 14.81 -1.43
N TRP A 8 20.66 14.40 -0.70
CA TRP A 8 21.30 15.21 0.33
C TRP A 8 21.65 16.62 -0.18
N ASN A 9 21.93 16.77 -1.49
CA ASN A 9 22.25 18.05 -2.12
C ASN A 9 21.03 18.89 -2.49
N SER A 10 19.83 18.31 -2.51
CA SER A 10 18.55 19.00 -2.78
C SER A 10 17.88 19.57 -1.52
N LEU A 11 18.39 19.21 -0.35
CA LEU A 11 17.84 19.62 0.94
C LEU A 11 18.10 21.10 1.19
N VAL A 12 17.07 21.81 1.65
CA VAL A 12 17.12 23.23 2.00
C VAL A 12 17.24 23.41 3.50
N ALA A 13 17.83 24.52 3.95
CA ALA A 13 17.86 24.84 5.37
C ALA A 13 16.42 25.02 5.89
N PHE A 14 16.10 24.39 7.01
CA PHE A 14 14.82 24.59 7.65
C PHE A 14 14.88 25.82 8.57
N ASP A 15 14.17 26.89 8.21
CA ASP A 15 14.25 28.19 8.90
C ASP A 15 13.28 28.30 10.10
N ASN A 16 12.40 27.31 10.32
CA ASN A 16 11.40 27.29 11.39
C ASN A 16 11.82 26.42 12.59
N VAL A 17 13.10 26.48 12.99
CA VAL A 17 13.61 25.77 14.18
C VAL A 17 13.33 26.58 15.45
N ALA A 18 12.61 25.99 16.42
CA ALA A 18 12.38 26.60 17.74
C ALA A 18 13.66 26.66 18.59
N ALA A 19 14.34 25.51 18.64
CA ALA A 19 15.66 25.28 19.23
C ALA A 19 16.15 23.91 18.70
N GLY A 20 17.47 23.69 18.62
CA GLY A 20 17.98 22.39 18.17
C GLY A 20 19.37 22.44 17.55
N HIS A 21 19.82 21.28 17.06
CA HIS A 21 21.12 21.11 16.40
C HIS A 21 21.20 21.90 15.09
N ASP A 22 22.35 22.52 14.81
CA ASP A 22 22.58 23.16 13.53
C ASP A 22 22.67 22.11 12.43
N GLY A 23 21.99 22.35 11.30
CA GLY A 23 21.91 21.41 10.18
C GLY A 23 20.60 20.64 10.04
N VAL A 24 19.52 21.01 10.75
CA VAL A 24 18.17 20.55 10.38
C VAL A 24 17.81 21.11 9.01
N MET A 25 17.41 20.21 8.13
CA MET A 25 17.05 20.51 6.75
C MET A 25 15.59 20.13 6.51
N SER A 26 15.05 20.65 5.43
CA SER A 26 13.73 20.30 4.92
C SER A 26 13.85 19.85 3.49
N ASP A 27 12.88 19.06 3.04
CA ASP A 27 12.67 18.88 1.62
C ASP A 27 12.13 20.18 0.99
N VAL A 28 12.13 20.25 -0.34
CA VAL A 28 11.73 21.45 -1.09
C VAL A 28 10.25 21.82 -0.87
N SER A 29 9.39 20.83 -0.58
CA SER A 29 7.97 21.10 -0.33
C SER A 29 7.69 21.65 1.07
N GLY A 30 8.64 21.52 2.01
CA GLY A 30 8.43 21.93 3.40
C GLY A 30 7.62 20.92 4.22
N SER A 31 7.34 19.73 3.70
CA SER A 31 6.52 18.71 4.37
C SER A 31 7.34 17.75 5.24
N LEU A 32 8.65 17.66 5.02
CA LEU A 32 9.55 16.73 5.71
C LEU A 32 10.67 17.45 6.45
N ILE A 33 11.04 16.91 7.60
CA ILE A 33 12.19 17.35 8.40
C ILE A 33 13.29 16.30 8.35
N ILE A 34 14.49 16.72 7.95
CA ILE A 34 15.70 15.90 7.94
C ILE A 34 16.60 16.40 9.07
N LYS A 35 16.75 15.60 10.12
CA LYS A 35 17.50 15.97 11.33
C LYS A 35 18.76 15.10 11.47
N PRO A 36 19.98 15.70 11.46
CA PRO A 36 21.20 14.99 11.81
C PRO A 36 21.08 14.35 13.20
N CYS A 37 21.48 13.09 13.30
CA CYS A 37 21.21 12.26 14.48
C CYS A 37 22.38 11.31 14.78
N VAL A 38 22.28 10.62 15.92
CA VAL A 38 23.16 9.51 16.31
C VAL A 38 22.46 8.17 16.08
N ALA A 39 23.21 7.08 15.93
CA ALA A 39 22.64 5.75 15.70
C ALA A 39 21.63 5.32 16.78
N ALA A 40 21.91 5.64 18.06
CA ALA A 40 21.00 5.38 19.16
C ALA A 40 19.64 6.11 19.03
N GLU A 41 19.60 7.29 18.39
CA GLU A 41 18.35 8.02 18.14
C GLU A 41 17.53 7.30 17.05
N VAL A 42 18.18 6.80 16.00
CA VAL A 42 17.53 5.99 14.95
C VAL A 42 16.94 4.72 15.56
N GLU A 43 17.74 3.99 16.35
CA GLU A 43 17.32 2.78 17.03
C GLU A 43 16.13 3.05 17.97
N PHE A 44 16.14 4.17 18.69
CA PHE A 44 15.01 4.54 19.54
C PHE A 44 13.73 4.78 18.74
N TYR A 45 13.78 5.49 17.60
CA TYR A 45 12.61 5.67 16.73
C TYR A 45 12.13 4.34 16.13
N GLU A 46 13.04 3.49 15.67
CA GLU A 46 12.71 2.18 15.09
C GLU A 46 12.07 1.26 16.14
N LEU A 47 12.67 1.17 17.33
CA LEU A 47 12.18 0.34 18.44
C LEU A 47 10.86 0.86 19.00
N SER A 48 10.71 2.19 19.13
CA SER A 48 9.45 2.79 19.57
C SER A 48 8.30 2.49 18.61
N ASN A 49 8.53 2.59 17.29
CA ASN A 49 7.52 2.26 16.27
C ASN A 49 7.23 0.75 16.17
N ALA A 50 8.21 -0.10 16.49
CA ALA A 50 8.07 -1.56 16.42
C ALA A 50 7.38 -2.15 17.66
N GLU A 51 7.76 -1.70 18.86
CA GLU A 51 7.41 -2.37 20.12
C GLU A 51 6.52 -1.52 21.05
N HIS A 52 6.44 -0.20 20.84
CA HIS A 52 5.73 0.73 21.74
C HIS A 52 4.70 1.60 21.00
N PRO A 53 3.64 1.01 20.39
CA PRO A 53 2.72 1.73 19.50
C PRO A 53 1.95 2.87 20.17
N GLU A 54 1.61 2.75 21.46
CA GLU A 54 0.97 3.84 22.22
C GLU A 54 1.91 5.04 22.38
N PHE A 55 3.22 4.79 22.59
CA PHE A 55 4.22 5.84 22.67
C PHE A 55 4.56 6.41 21.28
N ALA A 56 4.56 5.57 20.24
CA ALA A 56 4.85 6.00 18.87
C ALA A 56 3.89 7.07 18.36
N GLN A 57 2.61 7.02 18.76
CA GLN A 57 1.61 8.06 18.47
C GLN A 57 1.99 9.45 19.00
N LEU A 58 2.82 9.49 20.06
CA LEU A 58 3.32 10.72 20.64
C LEU A 58 4.47 11.33 19.83
N MET A 59 5.13 10.58 18.95
CA MET A 59 6.26 11.07 18.15
C MET A 59 5.79 11.63 16.80
N PRO A 60 6.57 12.50 16.14
CA PRO A 60 6.41 12.76 14.72
C PRO A 60 6.59 11.46 13.93
N THR A 61 5.79 11.28 12.88
CA THR A 61 5.90 10.13 11.98
C THR A 61 7.32 9.98 11.46
N PHE A 62 7.98 8.87 11.81
CA PHE A 62 9.33 8.55 11.40
C PHE A 62 9.32 7.83 10.04
N MET A 63 10.02 8.39 9.07
CA MET A 63 10.02 7.92 7.68
C MET A 63 11.30 7.19 7.27
N GLY A 64 12.28 7.10 8.18
CA GLY A 64 13.55 6.38 7.96
C GLY A 64 14.78 7.23 8.27
N SER A 65 15.97 6.73 7.89
CA SER A 65 17.24 7.42 8.07
C SER A 65 18.00 7.62 6.74
N LEU A 66 18.84 8.65 6.67
CA LEU A 66 19.67 9.03 5.54
C LEU A 66 21.14 8.98 5.94
N GLN A 67 21.99 8.29 5.14
CA GLN A 67 23.44 8.24 5.36
C GLN A 67 24.21 8.89 4.20
N ARG A 68 25.10 9.84 4.52
CA ARG A 68 25.89 10.65 3.58
C ARG A 68 27.11 9.84 3.09
N GLY A 69 27.04 9.23 1.90
CA GLY A 69 28.22 8.69 1.20
C GLY A 69 28.15 7.29 0.56
N GLN A 70 27.05 6.53 0.68
CA GLN A 70 27.00 5.16 0.14
C GLN A 70 26.66 5.07 -1.36
N SER A 71 27.56 5.57 -2.21
CA SER A 71 27.58 5.22 -3.64
C SER A 71 28.94 4.69 -4.13
N LYS A 72 29.95 4.54 -3.27
CA LYS A 72 31.28 4.03 -3.68
C LYS A 72 31.95 3.02 -2.76
N GLU A 73 31.74 3.06 -1.44
CA GLU A 73 32.54 2.24 -0.51
C GLU A 73 32.04 0.79 -0.34
N LEU A 74 30.79 0.49 -0.72
CA LEU A 74 30.25 -0.88 -0.73
C LEU A 74 30.84 -1.77 -1.86
N GLN A 75 31.42 -1.19 -2.91
CA GLN A 75 32.06 -1.96 -4.00
C GLN A 75 33.47 -2.46 -3.65
N ASP A 76 34.21 -1.74 -2.81
CA ASP A 76 35.61 -2.05 -2.50
C ASP A 76 35.77 -3.02 -1.31
N HIS A 77 34.79 -3.06 -0.40
CA HIS A 77 34.81 -3.97 0.75
C HIS A 77 34.34 -5.40 0.42
N LEU A 78 33.43 -5.58 -0.56
CA LEU A 78 32.95 -6.91 -0.98
C LEU A 78 33.95 -7.68 -1.84
N THR A 79 34.88 -7.00 -2.52
CA THR A 79 35.95 -7.62 -3.32
C THR A 79 37.18 -8.02 -2.50
N THR A 80 37.39 -7.43 -1.32
CA THR A 80 38.60 -7.66 -0.51
C THR A 80 38.37 -8.63 0.66
N ALA A 81 37.13 -8.79 1.14
CA ALA A 81 36.79 -9.71 2.22
C ALA A 81 36.70 -11.20 1.79
N ALA A 82 36.62 -11.48 0.49
CA ALA A 82 36.55 -12.85 -0.05
C ALA A 82 37.89 -13.62 -0.07
N SER A 83 38.98 -13.07 0.51
CA SER A 83 40.33 -13.65 0.33
C SER A 83 41.17 -13.87 1.59
N ARG A 84 40.70 -13.62 2.82
CA ARG A 84 41.48 -13.95 4.04
C ARG A 84 40.61 -14.31 5.24
N SER A 85 40.37 -15.61 5.44
CA SER A 85 39.84 -16.15 6.69
C SER A 85 40.80 -17.20 7.23
N ALA A 86 41.67 -16.80 8.17
CA ALA A 86 42.44 -17.66 9.05
C ALA A 86 43.08 -16.83 10.18
N ALA A 87 42.41 -16.73 11.33
CA ALA A 87 42.95 -16.83 12.69
C ALA A 87 41.98 -16.21 13.71
N ASN A 88 41.62 -17.00 14.72
CA ASN A 88 40.98 -16.56 15.96
C ASN A 88 41.88 -15.56 16.69
N GLU A 89 41.34 -14.38 17.04
CA GLU A 89 41.73 -13.65 18.24
C GLU A 89 40.63 -12.63 18.61
N ALA A 90 40.32 -12.54 19.90
CA ALA A 90 39.35 -11.59 20.43
C ALA A 90 39.87 -10.15 20.29
N ILE A 91 39.03 -9.23 19.78
CA ILE A 91 39.34 -7.80 19.69
C ILE A 91 38.39 -7.02 20.59
N VAL A 92 38.97 -6.43 21.62
CA VAL A 92 38.39 -5.41 22.49
C VAL A 92 38.17 -4.13 21.68
N LEU A 93 36.97 -3.53 21.75
CA LEU A 93 36.68 -2.22 21.16
C LEU A 93 37.40 -1.11 21.95
N PRO A 94 38.26 -0.27 21.33
CA PRO A 94 38.78 0.93 21.96
C PRO A 94 37.77 2.08 21.89
N ALA A 95 37.54 2.72 23.03
CA ALA A 95 36.94 4.03 23.12
C ALA A 95 37.80 5.09 22.38
N ALA A 96 37.20 5.85 21.47
CA ALA A 96 37.76 7.09 20.93
C ALA A 96 36.92 8.23 21.53
N LEU A 97 37.36 8.98 22.56
CA LEU A 97 38.39 10.03 22.56
C LEU A 97 38.23 11.01 21.39
N GLU A 98 37.32 11.97 21.60
CA GLU A 98 37.27 13.25 20.91
C GLU A 98 38.55 14.03 21.22
N ASN A 99 39.39 14.28 20.22
CA ASN A 99 40.48 15.27 20.34
C ASN A 99 39.94 16.63 19.88
N GLU A 100 39.71 17.52 20.85
CA GLU A 100 39.61 18.95 20.62
C GLU A 100 41.00 19.51 20.33
N THR A 101 41.19 20.11 19.16
CA THR A 101 42.26 21.11 18.94
C THR A 101 41.65 22.35 18.32
N GLU A 102 41.69 23.44 19.08
CA GLU A 102 41.39 24.80 18.66
C GLU A 102 42.47 25.27 17.66
N GLU A 103 42.06 25.73 16.48
CA GLU A 103 42.82 26.74 15.74
C GLU A 103 41.88 27.87 15.30
N LYS A 104 42.28 29.07 15.72
CA LYS A 104 41.68 30.36 15.36
C LYS A 104 42.11 30.71 13.95
N ASP A 105 41.17 31.17 13.13
CA ASP A 105 41.46 32.33 12.29
C ASP A 105 40.18 33.15 12.02
N ALA A 106 40.35 34.46 12.17
CA ALA A 106 39.32 35.46 12.02
C ALA A 106 39.29 35.98 10.58
N LYS A 107 38.09 36.16 10.01
CA LYS A 107 37.64 37.43 9.39
C LYS A 107 36.21 37.39 8.81
N ASP A 108 35.54 38.51 9.08
CA ASP A 108 34.48 39.19 8.32
C ASP A 108 33.01 38.73 8.44
N VAL A 109 32.43 39.13 9.57
CA VAL A 109 31.21 39.96 9.76
C VAL A 109 30.20 40.01 8.59
N ALA A 110 29.16 39.17 8.72
CA ALA A 110 27.77 39.52 8.39
C ALA A 110 26.85 38.90 9.48
N GLU A 111 26.69 39.64 10.59
CA GLU A 111 25.66 39.43 11.62
C GLU A 111 24.30 39.76 10.99
N THR A 112 23.18 39.07 11.23
CA THR A 112 22.55 38.68 12.50
C THR A 112 21.57 37.54 12.17
N ASN A 113 21.88 36.29 12.49
CA ASN A 113 20.90 35.17 12.57
C ASN A 113 21.43 33.91 13.28
N SER A 114 22.66 33.90 13.82
CA SER A 114 23.28 32.66 14.35
C SER A 114 22.96 32.32 15.82
N ALA A 115 22.08 33.07 16.49
CA ALA A 115 21.78 32.86 17.92
C ALA A 115 20.92 31.61 18.22
N LEU A 116 20.23 31.06 17.21
CA LEU A 116 19.27 29.94 17.31
C LEU A 116 19.87 28.55 17.06
N ARG A 117 21.09 28.46 16.51
CA ARG A 117 21.66 27.21 16.00
C ARG A 117 22.53 26.52 17.06
N GLY A 118 22.25 25.24 17.34
CA GLY A 118 23.04 24.37 18.22
C GLY A 118 24.40 23.99 17.60
N LYS A 119 25.20 23.15 18.26
CA LYS A 119 26.44 22.65 17.62
C LYS A 119 26.07 21.67 16.48
N LYS A 120 26.71 21.82 15.32
CA LYS A 120 26.55 20.94 14.15
C LYS A 120 27.04 19.52 14.49
N LEU A 121 26.18 18.52 14.32
CA LEU A 121 26.53 17.10 14.36
C LEU A 121 26.94 16.69 12.94
N ASP A 122 28.19 16.26 12.75
CA ASP A 122 28.68 15.74 11.46
C ASP A 122 28.84 14.23 11.54
N THR A 123 27.74 13.52 11.83
CA THR A 123 27.69 12.05 11.93
C THR A 123 27.52 11.37 10.57
N GLY A 124 27.25 12.16 9.52
CA GLY A 124 26.84 11.63 8.22
C GLY A 124 25.53 10.84 8.25
N LEU A 125 24.76 10.89 9.34
CA LEU A 125 23.50 10.17 9.54
C LEU A 125 22.40 11.16 9.95
N ALA A 126 21.22 11.05 9.34
CA ALA A 126 20.05 11.87 9.67
C ALA A 126 18.78 11.03 9.73
N ILE A 127 17.82 11.40 10.57
CA ILE A 127 16.46 10.87 10.54
C ILE A 127 15.56 11.73 9.66
N VAL A 128 14.58 11.11 9.02
CA VAL A 128 13.54 11.77 8.22
C VAL A 128 12.22 11.67 8.99
N LEU A 129 11.60 12.81 9.26
CA LEU A 129 10.39 12.94 10.06
C LEU A 129 9.33 13.75 9.29
N GLU A 130 8.05 13.57 9.61
CA GLU A 130 7.02 14.53 9.20
C GLU A 130 7.29 15.93 9.76
N ASN A 131 6.95 16.97 9.01
CA ASN A 131 6.91 18.33 9.54
C ASN A 131 5.58 18.57 10.26
N VAL A 132 5.60 18.53 11.60
CA VAL A 132 4.43 18.79 12.46
C VAL A 132 3.83 20.20 12.23
N LEU A 133 4.59 21.14 11.66
CA LEU A 133 4.08 22.48 11.32
C LEU A 133 3.24 22.49 10.02
N ALA A 134 3.28 21.42 9.23
CA ALA A 134 2.54 21.34 7.97
C ALA A 134 1.03 21.19 8.23
N GLY A 135 0.23 21.97 7.49
CA GLY A 135 -1.23 22.04 7.63
C GLY A 135 -1.75 23.17 8.51
N PHE A 136 -0.87 23.89 9.21
CA PHE A 136 -1.21 25.15 9.89
C PHE A 136 -0.99 26.33 8.95
N GLN A 137 -1.88 27.32 8.97
CA GLN A 137 -1.74 28.55 8.19
C GLN A 137 -0.67 29.46 8.80
N LYS A 138 -0.68 29.65 10.12
CA LYS A 138 0.29 30.43 10.89
C LYS A 138 0.71 29.67 12.16
N PRO A 139 1.56 28.63 12.04
CA PRO A 139 1.93 27.80 13.18
C PRO A 139 2.68 28.60 14.25
N ASN A 140 2.06 28.74 15.42
CA ASN A 140 2.75 29.03 16.67
C ASN A 140 3.33 27.72 17.19
N PHE A 141 4.57 27.73 17.67
CA PHE A 141 5.14 26.53 18.26
C PHE A 141 6.09 26.82 19.43
N VAL A 142 6.12 25.91 20.41
CA VAL A 142 7.00 26.00 21.58
C VAL A 142 7.64 24.64 21.88
N ASP A 143 8.96 24.65 22.03
CA ASP A 143 9.75 23.49 22.46
C ASP A 143 9.90 23.51 23.99
N VAL A 144 9.26 22.55 24.66
CA VAL A 144 9.28 22.38 26.10
C VAL A 144 10.19 21.20 26.47
N LYS A 145 11.44 21.50 26.82
CA LYS A 145 12.42 20.50 27.28
C LYS A 145 12.09 19.96 28.66
N LEU A 146 12.03 18.64 28.80
CA LEU A 146 11.63 17.93 30.00
C LEU A 146 12.81 17.41 30.83
N GLY A 147 12.56 17.19 32.11
CA GLY A 147 13.49 16.60 33.08
C GLY A 147 14.10 17.62 34.05
N LYS A 148 14.25 17.19 35.31
CA LYS A 148 15.08 17.87 36.31
C LYS A 148 16.55 17.53 36.11
N ARG A 149 16.82 16.26 35.86
CA ARG A 149 18.12 15.73 35.45
C ARG A 149 18.17 15.72 33.92
N LEU A 150 19.22 16.35 33.37
CA LEU A 150 19.35 16.60 31.92
C LEU A 150 20.44 15.74 31.23
N TRP A 151 21.11 14.87 31.99
CA TRP A 151 22.25 14.07 31.53
C TRP A 151 22.00 12.57 31.73
N ALA A 152 22.38 11.76 30.73
CA ALA A 152 22.33 10.30 30.76
C ALA A 152 23.42 9.68 31.66
N ASP A 153 23.25 8.43 32.08
CA ASP A 153 24.11 7.76 33.07
C ASP A 153 25.57 7.59 32.63
N ASP A 154 25.83 7.63 31.34
CA ASP A 154 27.15 7.54 30.69
C ASP A 154 27.84 8.91 30.52
N ALA A 155 27.18 10.03 30.84
CA ALA A 155 27.72 11.36 30.60
C ALA A 155 29.05 11.63 31.35
N PRO A 156 30.05 12.28 30.73
CA PRO A 156 31.30 12.63 31.42
C PRO A 156 31.11 13.58 32.61
N PRO A 157 31.93 13.52 33.67
CA PRO A 157 31.76 14.36 34.87
C PRO A 157 31.64 15.86 34.60
N ALA A 158 32.44 16.38 33.66
CA ALA A 158 32.38 17.79 33.26
C ALA A 158 31.05 18.19 32.58
N LYS A 159 30.47 17.28 31.77
CA LYS A 159 29.16 17.48 31.13
C LYS A 159 28.03 17.44 32.17
N ARG A 160 28.14 16.59 33.20
CA ARG A 160 27.18 16.52 34.32
C ARG A 160 27.14 17.84 35.09
N THR A 161 28.29 18.33 35.58
CA THR A 161 28.35 19.60 36.33
C THR A 161 27.74 20.76 35.54
N LYS A 162 28.04 20.87 34.25
CA LYS A 162 27.47 21.92 33.40
C LYS A 162 25.95 21.81 33.24
N LEU A 163 25.42 20.60 33.10
CA LEU A 163 23.99 20.37 32.96
C LEU A 163 23.23 20.53 34.28
N ASP A 164 23.86 20.20 35.41
CA ASP A 164 23.36 20.49 36.75
C ASP A 164 23.29 22.00 37.01
N ASP A 165 24.32 22.75 36.59
CA ASP A 165 24.30 24.22 36.66
C ASP A 165 23.13 24.80 35.84
N VAL A 166 22.93 24.31 34.62
CA VAL A 166 21.79 24.72 33.76
C VAL A 166 20.45 24.37 34.40
N ALA A 167 20.32 23.17 34.97
CA ALA A 167 19.10 22.76 35.65
C ALA A 167 18.83 23.67 36.87
N SER A 168 19.86 24.01 37.65
CA SER A 168 19.73 24.87 38.83
C SER A 168 19.35 26.32 38.51
N GLN A 169 19.79 26.83 37.36
CA GLN A 169 19.58 28.22 36.92
C GLN A 169 18.30 28.42 36.13
N THR A 170 17.58 27.36 35.78
CA THR A 170 16.38 27.42 34.94
C THR A 170 15.18 26.75 35.59
N THR A 171 14.02 26.83 34.95
CA THR A 171 12.81 26.12 35.38
C THR A 171 12.95 24.60 35.33
N SER A 172 13.96 24.03 34.66
CA SER A 172 14.22 22.59 34.71
C SER A 172 14.43 22.10 36.14
N GLY A 173 15.18 22.81 36.99
CA GLY A 173 15.39 22.39 38.37
C GLY A 173 14.15 22.54 39.26
N SER A 174 13.43 23.65 39.11
CA SER A 174 12.27 23.97 39.96
C SER A 174 10.98 23.27 39.53
N LEU A 175 10.69 23.24 38.23
CA LEU A 175 9.46 22.70 37.65
C LEU A 175 9.65 21.36 36.92
N GLY A 176 10.87 20.95 36.61
CA GLY A 176 11.11 19.74 35.81
C GLY A 176 10.92 19.93 34.30
N PHE A 177 10.77 21.16 33.83
CA PHE A 177 10.79 21.51 32.41
C PHE A 177 11.30 22.93 32.19
N ARG A 178 11.74 23.25 30.97
CA ARG A 178 12.03 24.63 30.53
C ARG A 178 11.57 24.85 29.10
N ILE A 179 11.26 26.10 28.75
CA ILE A 179 11.02 26.48 27.36
C ILE A 179 12.39 26.67 26.68
N ALA A 180 12.68 25.88 25.66
CA ALA A 180 13.96 25.93 24.94
C ALA A 180 13.96 26.99 23.83
N GLY A 181 12.79 27.19 23.21
CA GLY A 181 12.54 28.21 22.22
C GLY A 181 11.07 28.23 21.84
N MET A 182 10.60 29.37 21.35
CA MET A 182 9.19 29.58 21.01
C MET A 182 9.09 30.58 19.87
N LYS A 183 8.23 30.32 18.88
CA LYS A 183 7.96 31.21 17.76
C LYS A 183 6.46 31.43 17.66
N VAL A 184 6.05 32.69 17.67
CA VAL A 184 4.65 33.09 17.81
C VAL A 184 4.31 34.13 16.76
N TRP A 185 3.23 33.88 16.02
CA TRP A 185 2.64 34.82 15.09
C TRP A 185 1.88 35.90 15.84
N HIS A 186 2.22 37.17 15.63
CA HIS A 186 1.48 38.29 16.18
C HIS A 186 0.68 39.01 15.07
N PRO A 187 -0.66 38.89 15.06
CA PRO A 187 -1.49 39.57 14.08
C PRO A 187 -1.57 41.09 14.31
N GLU A 188 -1.48 41.54 15.56
CA GLU A 188 -1.43 42.97 15.91
C GLU A 188 0.00 43.51 15.75
N GLY A 189 0.30 44.15 14.61
CA GLY A 189 1.60 44.78 14.34
C GLY A 189 2.00 44.72 12.86
N SER A 190 3.25 44.31 12.59
CA SER A 190 3.86 44.19 11.25
C SER A 190 3.42 42.95 10.46
N GLY A 191 2.64 42.03 11.06
CA GLY A 191 2.39 40.71 10.48
C GLY A 191 3.67 39.88 10.43
N GLU A 192 4.41 39.84 11.54
CA GLU A 192 5.69 39.13 11.66
C GLU A 192 5.69 38.15 12.83
N TYR A 193 6.53 37.11 12.73
CA TYR A 193 6.77 36.18 13.82
C TYR A 193 7.67 36.80 14.88
N LYS A 194 7.26 36.70 16.15
CA LYS A 194 8.12 36.97 17.29
C LYS A 194 8.83 35.69 17.72
N VAL A 195 10.15 35.74 17.68
CA VAL A 195 11.01 34.64 18.11
C VAL A 195 11.46 34.89 19.54
N PHE A 196 11.18 33.94 20.42
CA PHE A 196 11.65 33.88 21.79
C PHE A 196 12.75 32.83 21.88
N ASP A 197 13.99 33.30 22.01
CA ASP A 197 15.16 32.44 21.97
C ASP A 197 15.44 31.71 23.30
N LYS A 198 16.53 30.95 23.32
CA LYS A 198 17.01 30.23 24.51
C LYS A 198 17.31 31.12 25.71
N PHE A 199 17.61 32.41 25.50
CA PHE A 199 17.89 33.34 26.59
C PHE A 199 16.59 33.80 27.25
N TYR A 200 15.54 34.03 26.46
CA TYR A 200 14.19 34.24 26.99
C TYR A 200 13.75 33.07 27.87
N GLY A 201 13.85 31.84 27.36
CA GLY A 201 13.45 30.64 28.11
C GLY A 201 14.23 30.42 29.43
N ARG A 202 15.51 30.81 29.47
CA ARG A 202 16.35 30.73 30.69
C ARG A 202 16.01 31.77 31.75
N ASN A 203 15.41 32.90 31.35
CA ASN A 203 14.98 33.95 32.28
C ASN A 203 13.57 33.69 32.85
N LEU A 204 12.92 32.61 32.46
CA LEU A 204 11.65 32.20 33.04
C LEU A 204 11.84 31.59 34.44
N THR A 205 10.84 31.79 35.29
CA THR A 205 10.75 31.32 36.67
C THR A 205 9.38 30.65 36.88
N SER A 206 9.15 30.08 38.06
CA SER A 206 7.84 29.53 38.44
C SER A 206 6.69 30.53 38.34
N ASP A 207 7.00 31.82 38.42
CA ASP A 207 6.01 32.88 38.57
C ASP A 207 5.60 33.44 37.20
N ASN A 208 6.53 33.54 36.24
CA ASN A 208 6.29 34.12 34.91
C ASN A 208 6.15 33.08 33.78
N VAL A 209 6.39 31.78 34.03
CA VAL A 209 6.25 30.74 33.01
C VAL A 209 4.82 30.66 32.45
N LYS A 210 3.82 31.02 33.26
CA LYS A 210 2.42 31.12 32.82
C LYS A 210 2.25 32.15 31.71
N ASP A 211 2.93 33.29 31.82
CA ASP A 211 2.87 34.36 30.83
C ASP A 211 3.45 33.91 29.48
N ALA A 212 4.44 33.01 29.50
CA ALA A 212 5.00 32.42 28.28
C ALA A 212 3.99 31.50 27.56
N PHE A 213 3.26 30.64 28.30
CA PHE A 213 2.19 29.83 27.71
C PHE A 213 0.99 30.68 27.26
N SER A 214 0.66 31.76 27.99
CA SER A 214 -0.33 32.74 27.53
C SER A 214 0.08 33.42 26.23
N ALA A 215 1.37 33.78 26.10
CA ALA A 215 1.91 34.36 24.89
C ALA A 215 1.90 33.38 23.71
N PHE A 216 2.25 32.11 23.95
CA PHE A 216 2.19 31.04 22.94
C PHE A 216 0.78 30.87 22.33
N LEU A 217 -0.24 30.85 23.18
CA LEU A 217 -1.64 30.69 22.76
C LEU A 217 -2.21 31.96 22.11
N CYS A 218 -1.49 33.08 22.09
CA CYS A 218 -1.93 34.34 21.50
C CYS A 218 -3.34 34.77 21.92
N VAL A 219 -3.67 34.54 23.19
CA VAL A 219 -5.00 34.81 23.73
C VAL A 219 -5.23 36.32 23.76
N ASP A 220 -5.93 36.85 22.75
CA ASP A 220 -6.39 38.22 22.76
C ASP A 220 -7.81 38.29 23.31
N GLN A 221 -7.92 38.68 24.59
CA GLN A 221 -9.19 38.86 25.29
C GLN A 221 -10.10 39.92 24.66
N LYS A 222 -9.64 40.68 23.65
CA LYS A 222 -10.48 41.64 22.90
C LYS A 222 -11.21 41.00 21.73
N THR A 223 -10.65 39.96 21.13
CA THR A 223 -11.17 39.32 19.91
C THR A 223 -11.73 37.92 20.18
N GLU A 224 -11.33 37.28 21.27
CA GLU A 224 -11.70 35.92 21.64
C GLU A 224 -12.54 35.89 22.93
N THR A 225 -13.61 35.08 22.93
CA THR A 225 -14.48 34.98 24.11
C THR A 225 -13.77 34.21 25.25
N PRO A 226 -14.01 34.58 26.52
CA PRO A 226 -13.44 33.86 27.67
C PRO A 226 -13.75 32.36 27.68
N ASP A 227 -14.90 31.96 27.15
CA ASP A 227 -15.31 30.56 27.09
C ASP A 227 -14.51 29.79 26.01
N MET A 228 -14.29 30.38 24.83
CA MET A 228 -13.47 29.78 23.77
C MET A 228 -12.03 29.52 24.24
N ILE A 229 -11.43 30.52 24.89
CA ILE A 229 -10.06 30.40 25.43
C ILE A 229 -9.99 29.26 26.46
N ARG A 230 -11.03 29.12 27.29
CA ARG A 230 -11.08 28.05 28.28
C ARG A 230 -11.16 26.68 27.63
N ASP A 231 -11.96 26.53 26.58
CA ASP A 231 -12.12 25.26 25.86
C ASP A 231 -10.82 24.85 25.17
N ILE A 232 -10.12 25.79 24.51
CA ILE A 232 -8.81 25.55 23.89
C ILE A 232 -7.79 25.08 24.93
N VAL A 233 -7.66 25.80 26.05
CA VAL A 233 -6.72 25.42 27.11
C VAL A 233 -7.12 24.08 27.75
N SER A 234 -8.42 23.79 27.87
CA SER A 234 -8.92 22.50 28.37
C SER A 234 -8.50 21.35 27.47
N ASN A 235 -8.66 21.50 26.15
CA ASN A 235 -8.32 20.45 25.18
C ASN A 235 -6.82 20.17 25.14
N ILE A 236 -5.99 21.21 25.21
CA ILE A 236 -4.52 21.06 25.31
C ILE A 236 -4.14 20.40 26.65
N GLU A 237 -4.81 20.76 27.76
CA GLU A 237 -4.56 20.14 29.06
C GLU A 237 -4.94 18.66 29.11
N GLU A 238 -6.05 18.29 28.49
CA GLU A 238 -6.50 16.89 28.34
C GLU A 238 -5.52 16.10 27.47
N ALA A 239 -5.05 16.65 26.36
CA ALA A 239 -4.03 16.02 25.51
C ALA A 239 -2.72 15.78 26.28
N VAL A 240 -2.23 16.77 27.05
CA VAL A 240 -1.07 16.59 27.95
C VAL A 240 -1.36 15.54 29.03
N GLY A 241 -2.61 15.45 29.50
CA GLY A 241 -3.04 14.41 30.44
C GLY A 241 -2.97 13.00 29.84
N SER A 242 -3.36 12.82 28.57
CA SER A 242 -3.23 11.56 27.84
C SER A 242 -1.76 11.17 27.63
N ILE A 243 -0.92 12.13 27.26
CA ILE A 243 0.54 11.96 27.15
C ILE A 243 1.13 11.49 28.49
N GLU A 244 0.72 12.10 29.61
CA GLU A 244 1.14 11.70 30.95
C GLU A 244 0.80 10.23 31.24
N GLN A 245 -0.41 9.78 30.88
CA GLN A 245 -0.83 8.39 31.09
C GLN A 245 -0.05 7.40 30.25
N ILE A 246 0.13 7.68 28.96
CA ILE A 246 0.89 6.82 28.04
C ILE A 246 2.31 6.67 28.57
N ILE A 247 2.98 7.77 28.88
CA ILE A 247 4.37 7.73 29.39
C ILE A 247 4.46 7.02 30.75
N ALA A 248 3.48 7.19 31.63
CA ALA A 248 3.49 6.51 32.93
C ALA A 248 3.34 4.98 32.83
N ASN A 249 2.81 4.48 31.71
CA ASN A 249 2.66 3.06 31.43
C ASN A 249 3.84 2.47 30.64
N GLN A 250 4.85 3.28 30.34
CA GLN A 250 5.98 2.92 29.49
C GLN A 250 7.28 2.97 30.30
N GLU A 251 8.19 2.03 30.04
CA GLU A 251 9.47 1.92 30.75
C GLU A 251 10.61 2.39 29.85
N SER A 252 10.82 3.70 29.78
CA SER A 252 11.93 4.33 29.05
C SER A 252 12.68 5.34 29.93
N ARG A 253 13.87 5.75 29.52
CA ARG A 253 14.62 6.87 30.10
C ARG A 253 14.97 7.84 28.99
N MET A 254 14.50 9.08 29.13
CA MET A 254 14.69 10.11 28.11
C MET A 254 15.29 11.37 28.72
N TYR A 255 16.55 11.63 28.41
CA TYR A 255 17.26 12.80 28.92
C TYR A 255 17.27 13.92 27.89
N SER A 256 16.78 15.11 28.26
CA SER A 256 16.64 16.29 27.36
C SER A 256 15.65 16.15 26.20
N ALA A 257 14.75 15.16 26.23
CA ALA A 257 13.61 15.10 25.32
C ALA A 257 12.65 16.29 25.56
N SER A 258 11.82 16.56 24.55
CA SER A 258 10.95 17.74 24.51
C SER A 258 9.52 17.38 24.15
N LEU A 259 8.56 18.17 24.66
CA LEU A 259 7.22 18.28 24.07
C LEU A 259 7.21 19.50 23.14
N LEU A 260 6.99 19.26 21.85
CA LEU A 260 6.74 20.27 20.85
C LEU A 260 5.23 20.51 20.76
N PHE A 261 4.81 21.69 21.18
CA PHE A 261 3.43 22.15 20.99
C PHE A 261 3.37 22.97 19.70
N VAL A 262 2.36 22.70 18.88
CA VAL A 262 2.02 23.47 17.67
C VAL A 262 0.57 23.92 17.80
N TYR A 263 0.30 25.18 17.46
CA TYR A 263 -1.00 25.81 17.61
C TYR A 263 -1.26 26.78 16.47
N GLU A 264 -2.51 26.87 16.01
CA GLU A 264 -2.87 27.78 14.93
C GLU A 264 -2.87 29.25 15.42
N GLY A 265 -1.97 30.05 14.86
CA GLY A 265 -1.83 31.47 15.16
C GLY A 265 -2.84 32.36 14.43
N ASP A 266 -3.42 31.89 13.32
CA ASP A 266 -4.38 32.65 12.52
C ASP A 266 -5.79 32.65 13.16
N PRO A 267 -6.36 33.81 13.52
CA PRO A 267 -7.66 33.87 14.19
C PRO A 267 -8.86 33.39 13.35
N GLN A 268 -8.75 33.37 12.01
CA GLN A 268 -9.81 32.86 11.15
C GLN A 268 -9.72 31.33 11.09
N ALA A 269 -8.56 30.78 10.76
CA ALA A 269 -8.33 29.34 10.71
C ALA A 269 -8.64 28.65 12.06
N ARG A 270 -8.33 29.30 13.18
CA ARG A 270 -8.71 28.82 14.53
C ARG A 270 -10.21 28.66 14.72
N ARG A 271 -11.00 29.62 14.25
CA ARG A 271 -12.47 29.59 14.41
C ARG A 271 -13.07 28.50 13.54
N GLU A 272 -12.60 28.39 12.30
CA GLU A 272 -13.00 27.32 11.39
C GLU A 272 -12.67 25.93 11.97
N ALA A 273 -11.49 25.74 12.57
CA ALA A 273 -11.11 24.50 13.27
C ALA A 273 -12.03 24.18 14.46
N LEU A 274 -12.42 25.20 15.24
CA LEU A 274 -13.30 25.01 16.38
C LEU A 274 -14.74 24.69 15.97
N ASP A 275 -15.27 25.41 14.96
CA ASP A 275 -16.63 25.22 14.44
C ASP A 275 -16.78 23.83 13.80
N SER A 276 -15.76 23.36 13.07
CA SER A 276 -15.71 22.00 12.52
C SER A 276 -15.78 20.93 13.64
N ALA A 277 -15.01 21.10 14.72
CA ALA A 277 -15.04 20.16 15.84
C ALA A 277 -16.39 20.13 16.59
N VAL A 278 -17.09 21.27 16.66
CA VAL A 278 -18.45 21.33 17.21
C VAL A 278 -19.44 20.58 16.33
N ALA A 279 -19.36 20.74 15.00
CA ALA A 279 -20.22 20.05 14.04
C ALA A 279 -20.07 18.52 14.11
N GLN A 280 -18.82 18.03 14.17
CA GLN A 280 -18.52 16.60 14.33
C GLN A 280 -19.08 16.02 15.66
N THR A 281 -19.10 16.82 16.72
CA THR A 281 -19.66 16.40 18.03
C THR A 281 -21.20 16.38 18.02
N ALA A 282 -21.84 17.20 17.19
CA ALA A 282 -23.30 17.25 17.06
C ALA A 282 -23.85 16.09 16.23
N GLN A 283 -23.20 15.74 15.11
CA GLN A 283 -23.59 14.61 14.24
C GLN A 283 -23.52 13.26 14.99
N ASN A 284 -22.56 13.10 15.92
CA ASN A 284 -22.46 11.90 16.77
C ASN A 284 -23.57 11.77 17.83
N ARG A 285 -24.42 12.80 18.04
CA ARG A 285 -25.52 12.75 19.02
C ARG A 285 -26.87 12.34 18.42
N ASP A 286 -27.09 12.58 17.13
CA ASP A 286 -28.35 12.22 16.46
C ASP A 286 -28.39 10.75 16.01
N SER A 287 -27.23 10.06 15.94
CA SER A 287 -27.14 8.63 15.60
C SER A 287 -27.48 7.67 16.76
N ASP A 288 -27.54 8.16 18.01
CA ASP A 288 -27.84 7.34 19.21
C ASP A 288 -29.33 7.43 19.63
N GLY A 289 -30.17 8.05 18.79
CA GLY A 289 -31.50 8.55 19.18
C GLY A 289 -32.70 8.10 18.35
N LEU A 290 -32.65 7.06 17.50
CA LEU A 290 -33.88 6.53 16.88
C LEU A 290 -33.75 5.07 16.40
N ARG A 291 -34.00 4.11 17.31
CA ARG A 291 -34.36 2.73 16.96
C ARG A 291 -35.86 2.51 17.20
N THR A 292 -36.67 2.64 16.16
CA THR A 292 -38.00 2.01 16.08
C THR A 292 -38.28 1.55 14.66
N GLN A 293 -38.78 0.32 14.57
CA GLN A 293 -39.19 -0.39 13.36
C GLN A 293 -40.25 0.37 12.57
N GLU A 294 -40.16 0.37 11.24
CA GLU A 294 -41.11 -0.23 10.29
C GLU A 294 -40.59 -0.02 8.87
N GLY A 295 -40.81 -1.01 8.00
CA GLY A 295 -40.35 -0.98 6.61
C GLY A 295 -41.39 -0.36 5.69
N GLU A 296 -40.93 0.20 4.57
CA GLU A 296 -41.54 0.19 3.24
C GLU A 296 -40.59 0.96 2.30
N GLY A 297 -40.34 0.43 1.10
CA GLY A 297 -39.55 1.11 0.09
C GLY A 297 -40.36 2.14 -0.69
N ILE A 298 -39.67 3.08 -1.34
CA ILE A 298 -40.00 3.75 -2.61
C ILE A 298 -38.74 4.55 -3.02
N ASP A 299 -38.33 4.39 -4.27
CA ASP A 299 -37.36 5.23 -4.98
C ASP A 299 -37.86 6.67 -5.11
N GLU A 300 -36.99 7.68 -5.07
CA GLU A 300 -36.92 8.74 -6.09
C GLU A 300 -35.76 9.73 -5.83
N GLU A 301 -35.37 10.36 -6.92
CA GLU A 301 -34.12 11.04 -7.26
C GLU A 301 -33.96 12.47 -6.69
N ASN A 302 -32.72 12.96 -6.80
CA ASN A 302 -32.22 14.36 -6.82
C ASN A 302 -32.00 15.06 -5.46
N ASP A 303 -30.75 15.45 -5.18
CA ASP A 303 -30.28 16.80 -5.54
C ASP A 303 -28.74 16.86 -5.51
N ASP A 304 -28.21 17.59 -6.48
CA ASP A 304 -26.83 18.06 -6.60
C ASP A 304 -26.41 18.86 -5.36
N ASP A 305 -25.18 18.68 -4.89
CA ASP A 305 -24.38 19.78 -4.31
C ASP A 305 -22.88 19.42 -4.38
N ASP A 306 -22.14 20.24 -5.12
CA ASP A 306 -20.68 20.27 -5.20
C ASP A 306 -20.11 20.65 -3.82
N GLU A 307 -19.47 19.72 -3.10
CA GLU A 307 -18.68 20.06 -1.91
C GLU A 307 -17.18 20.00 -2.25
N ASP A 308 -16.59 21.17 -2.48
CA ASP A 308 -15.13 21.38 -2.51
C ASP A 308 -14.50 20.69 -1.27
N GLU A 309 -13.63 19.69 -1.46
CA GLU A 309 -12.86 19.08 -0.36
C GLU A 309 -11.90 20.11 0.27
N GLN A 310 -12.41 20.84 1.26
CA GLN A 310 -11.63 21.76 2.09
C GLN A 310 -10.72 20.95 3.02
N VAL A 311 -9.40 21.22 2.94
CA VAL A 311 -8.41 20.67 3.89
C VAL A 311 -8.86 20.99 5.31
N GLU A 312 -9.17 19.96 6.11
CA GLU A 312 -9.69 20.16 7.46
C GLU A 312 -8.73 21.02 8.30
N PRO A 313 -9.20 22.14 8.88
CA PRO A 313 -8.35 23.07 9.61
C PRO A 313 -7.87 22.47 10.95
N LYS A 314 -6.55 22.44 11.17
CA LYS A 314 -5.93 21.95 12.42
C LYS A 314 -5.88 23.03 13.49
N LEU A 315 -6.38 22.76 14.70
CA LEU A 315 -6.31 23.70 15.82
C LEU A 315 -4.96 23.64 16.59
N PHE A 316 -4.52 22.43 16.97
CA PHE A 316 -3.26 22.21 17.68
C PHE A 316 -2.75 20.77 17.49
N ASP A 317 -1.44 20.56 17.73
CA ASP A 317 -0.81 19.25 17.80
C ASP A 317 0.29 19.26 18.89
N ILE A 318 0.56 18.11 19.52
CA ILE A 318 1.57 17.96 20.58
C ILE A 318 2.37 16.68 20.34
N LYS A 319 3.66 16.82 20.06
CA LYS A 319 4.56 15.69 19.77
C LYS A 319 5.80 15.69 20.65
N MET A 320 6.28 14.50 21.01
CA MET A 320 7.55 14.27 21.68
C MET A 320 8.70 14.21 20.67
N ILE A 321 9.78 14.95 20.94
CA ILE A 321 10.95 15.04 20.07
C ILE A 321 12.25 14.97 20.89
N ASP A 322 13.39 14.91 20.20
CA ASP A 322 14.76 14.89 20.74
C ASP A 322 15.13 13.61 21.53
N PHE A 323 15.23 12.48 20.84
CA PHE A 323 15.51 11.16 21.44
C PHE A 323 16.99 10.73 21.39
N ALA A 324 17.93 11.66 21.20
CA ALA A 324 19.36 11.34 21.11
C ALA A 324 19.96 10.68 22.37
N HIS A 325 19.30 10.85 23.52
CA HIS A 325 19.65 10.24 24.80
C HIS A 325 18.43 9.56 25.41
N ALA A 326 17.74 8.77 24.58
CA ALA A 326 16.57 7.98 24.94
C ALA A 326 16.88 6.49 24.85
N GLU A 327 16.43 5.72 25.82
CA GLU A 327 16.56 4.27 25.84
C GLU A 327 15.31 3.62 26.45
N TRP A 328 14.97 2.43 25.99
CA TRP A 328 13.95 1.60 26.61
C TRP A 328 14.57 0.81 27.76
N THR A 329 13.95 0.85 28.94
CA THR A 329 14.48 0.27 30.18
C THR A 329 13.48 -0.67 30.87
N PRO A 330 13.14 -1.83 30.27
CA PRO A 330 12.22 -2.78 30.87
C PRO A 330 12.62 -3.19 32.30
N GLY A 331 11.64 -3.26 33.19
CA GLY A 331 11.79 -3.62 34.60
C GLY A 331 12.27 -2.50 35.53
N GLN A 332 12.50 -1.28 35.03
CA GLN A 332 12.96 -0.15 35.85
C GLN A 332 11.83 0.81 36.28
N GLY A 333 10.58 0.56 35.89
CA GLY A 333 9.46 1.45 36.14
C GLY A 333 9.50 2.74 35.30
N PRO A 334 8.49 3.63 35.46
CA PRO A 334 8.31 4.80 34.60
C PRO A 334 9.36 5.90 34.82
N ASP A 335 9.56 6.76 33.82
CA ASP A 335 10.47 7.90 33.89
C ASP A 335 9.89 9.04 34.77
N GLU A 336 10.05 8.92 36.09
CA GLU A 336 9.61 9.96 37.02
C GLU A 336 10.35 11.28 36.84
N ASN A 337 11.56 11.29 36.25
CA ASN A 337 12.27 12.54 35.95
C ASN A 337 11.53 13.35 34.88
N MET A 338 11.04 12.68 33.85
CA MET A 338 10.26 13.31 32.77
C MET A 338 8.81 13.61 33.20
N LEU A 339 8.14 12.66 33.88
CA LEU A 339 6.75 12.81 34.33
C LEU A 339 6.55 14.01 35.24
N VAL A 340 7.53 14.35 36.09
CA VAL A 340 7.48 15.57 36.91
C VAL A 340 7.38 16.83 36.05
N GLY A 341 8.08 16.88 34.91
CA GLY A 341 7.99 17.97 33.96
C GLY A 341 6.60 18.08 33.33
N ILE A 342 6.07 16.95 32.85
CA ILE A 342 4.75 16.87 32.20
C ILE A 342 3.64 17.28 33.17
N ARG A 343 3.67 16.77 34.41
CA ARG A 343 2.75 17.14 35.50
C ARG A 343 2.81 18.64 35.80
N SER A 344 4.00 19.24 35.74
CA SER A 344 4.18 20.68 35.94
C SER A 344 3.62 21.51 34.77
N VAL A 345 3.82 21.08 33.52
CA VAL A 345 3.20 21.73 32.34
C VAL A 345 1.68 21.69 32.46
N ARG A 346 1.12 20.52 32.76
CA ARG A 346 -0.31 20.32 33.00
C ARG A 346 -0.83 21.23 34.13
N LYS A 347 -0.06 21.40 35.21
CA LYS A 347 -0.40 22.32 36.32
C LYS A 347 -0.39 23.80 35.89
N VAL A 348 0.53 24.20 35.01
CA VAL A 348 0.59 25.54 34.43
C VAL A 348 -0.67 25.80 33.59
N LEU A 349 -1.04 24.88 32.70
CA LEU A 349 -2.25 24.95 31.88
C LEU A 349 -3.52 25.05 32.74
N LYS A 350 -3.67 24.21 33.77
CA LYS A 350 -4.78 24.30 34.73
C LYS A 350 -4.84 25.65 35.46
N SER A 351 -3.69 26.25 35.74
CA SER A 351 -3.66 27.58 36.37
C SER A 351 -4.08 28.69 35.41
N LEU A 352 -3.81 28.55 34.10
CA LEU A 352 -4.28 29.50 33.08
C LEU A 352 -5.81 29.45 32.99
N MET A 353 -6.41 28.25 32.99
CA MET A 353 -7.87 28.09 32.98
C MET A 353 -8.56 28.78 34.17
N LYS A 354 -7.98 28.71 35.37
CA LYS A 354 -8.53 29.33 36.58
C LYS A 354 -8.50 30.86 36.57
N GLY A 355 -7.64 31.46 35.74
CA GLY A 355 -7.52 32.91 35.60
C GLY A 355 -8.59 33.56 34.71
N ILE A 356 -9.41 32.76 34.03
CA ILE A 356 -10.42 33.22 33.07
C ILE A 356 -11.80 33.25 33.74
N SER A 357 -12.45 34.43 33.82
CA SER A 357 -13.80 34.61 34.39
C SER A 357 -14.89 33.93 33.55
N ARG A 358 -15.92 33.34 34.17
CA ARG A 358 -17.07 32.70 33.48
C ARG A 358 -18.20 33.71 33.28
N GLU A 359 -18.75 33.83 32.07
CA GLU A 359 -19.97 34.60 31.82
C GLU A 359 -21.24 33.73 31.75
N SER A 360 -21.12 32.41 31.58
CA SER A 360 -22.25 31.50 31.35
C SER A 360 -22.14 30.13 32.10
N PRO A 361 -23.25 29.40 32.36
CA PRO A 361 -23.23 28.07 32.98
C PRO A 361 -22.60 27.01 32.05
N PRO A 362 -22.04 25.91 32.58
CA PRO A 362 -21.16 25.02 31.81
C PRO A 362 -21.88 24.35 30.63
N SER A 363 -21.47 24.70 29.42
CA SER A 363 -21.63 23.85 28.23
C SER A 363 -20.74 22.60 28.40
N LYS A 364 -21.16 21.46 27.84
CA LYS A 364 -20.32 20.27 27.78
C LYS A 364 -19.06 20.61 26.95
N PRO A 365 -17.85 20.17 27.34
CA PRO A 365 -16.64 20.43 26.56
C PRO A 365 -16.84 19.94 25.12
N VAL A 366 -16.41 20.75 24.16
CA VAL A 366 -16.31 20.35 22.75
C VAL A 366 -15.09 19.45 22.67
N SER A 367 -15.34 18.13 22.56
CA SER A 367 -14.27 17.15 22.33
C SER A 367 -13.77 17.34 20.91
N ILE A 368 -12.73 18.16 20.76
CA ILE A 368 -11.98 18.21 19.50
C ILE A 368 -11.24 16.88 19.41
N PRO A 369 -11.46 16.06 18.37
CA PRO A 369 -10.74 14.81 18.22
C PRO A 369 -9.25 15.12 18.15
N ILE A 370 -8.52 14.76 19.21
CA ILE A 370 -7.10 14.49 19.11
C ILE A 370 -7.03 13.39 18.05
N LEU A 371 -6.35 13.63 16.92
CA LEU A 371 -6.08 12.62 15.88
C LEU A 371 -5.89 11.26 16.55
N SER A 372 -6.88 10.40 16.31
CA SER A 372 -7.42 9.35 17.19
C SER A 372 -6.48 8.73 18.23
N ILE A 373 -6.70 9.07 19.51
CA ILE A 373 -6.46 8.16 20.64
C ILE A 373 -7.83 7.75 21.19
N GLN A 374 -8.52 6.81 20.53
CA GLN A 374 -9.45 5.90 21.24
C GLN A 374 -9.90 4.67 20.43
N GLN A 375 -9.95 3.58 21.19
CA GLN A 375 -10.44 2.24 20.92
C GLN A 375 -11.83 2.19 20.25
N GLN A 376 -11.96 1.37 19.20
CA GLN A 376 -13.23 0.68 18.92
C GLN A 376 -13.11 -0.78 19.34
N ASN A 377 -13.50 -1.04 20.59
CA ASN A 377 -13.73 -2.37 21.10
C ASN A 377 -15.09 -2.34 21.81
N THR A 378 -16.18 -2.62 21.08
CA THR A 378 -17.46 -2.96 21.71
C THR A 378 -18.08 -4.17 21.01
N ALA A 379 -18.08 -5.28 21.75
CA ALA A 379 -18.77 -6.51 21.39
C ALA A 379 -20.28 -6.34 21.58
N PHE A 380 -21.07 -6.51 20.51
CA PHE A 380 -22.49 -6.78 20.62
C PHE A 380 -22.72 -8.29 20.80
N ILE A 381 -22.96 -8.70 22.03
CA ILE A 381 -23.49 -10.04 22.35
C ILE A 381 -25.01 -9.99 22.18
N VAL A 382 -25.53 -10.71 21.18
CA VAL A 382 -26.97 -11.05 21.09
C VAL A 382 -27.12 -12.51 21.53
N PRO A 383 -27.88 -12.83 22.59
CA PRO A 383 -28.14 -14.21 22.97
C PRO A 383 -29.32 -14.76 22.16
N LEU A 384 -29.04 -15.65 21.19
CA LEU A 384 -30.08 -16.47 20.55
C LEU A 384 -30.22 -17.78 21.32
N SER A 385 -31.18 -17.82 22.24
CA SER A 385 -31.65 -19.06 22.87
C SER A 385 -32.54 -19.82 21.88
N MET A 386 -32.05 -20.92 21.30
CA MET A 386 -32.90 -21.89 20.58
C MET A 386 -33.71 -22.70 21.60
N SER A 387 -35.02 -22.54 21.58
CA SER A 387 -35.97 -23.49 22.17
C SER A 387 -36.37 -24.51 21.11
N LEU A 388 -36.09 -25.78 21.39
CA LEU A 388 -36.55 -26.94 20.64
C LEU A 388 -38.09 -27.05 20.70
N LEU A 389 -38.73 -27.26 19.54
CA LEU A 389 -40.04 -27.89 19.47
C LEU A 389 -39.98 -29.12 18.54
N PRO A 390 -40.55 -30.27 18.97
CA PRO A 390 -40.40 -31.55 18.29
C PRO A 390 -41.52 -31.83 17.29
N GLY A 391 -41.16 -32.54 16.22
CA GLY A 391 -42.03 -33.47 15.52
C GLY A 391 -42.79 -32.91 14.32
N LEU A 392 -42.31 -33.26 13.12
CA LEU A 392 -43.16 -33.75 12.02
C LEU A 392 -42.27 -34.50 11.02
N SER A 393 -42.30 -35.81 11.15
CA SER A 393 -41.73 -36.78 10.21
C SER A 393 -42.54 -36.82 8.93
N LEU A 394 -41.88 -36.74 7.77
CA LEU A 394 -42.34 -37.38 6.54
C LEU A 394 -41.14 -37.91 5.75
N SER A 395 -41.28 -39.17 5.37
CA SER A 395 -40.30 -40.12 4.87
C SER A 395 -39.71 -39.78 3.50
N ALA A 396 -38.37 -39.82 3.40
CA ALA A 396 -37.64 -39.93 2.14
C ALA A 396 -37.60 -41.40 1.65
N PRO A 397 -37.70 -41.67 0.34
CA PRO A 397 -37.08 -42.84 -0.25
C PRO A 397 -35.62 -42.52 -0.61
N SER A 398 -34.77 -43.49 -0.29
CA SER A 398 -33.33 -43.58 -0.43
C SER A 398 -32.78 -43.29 -1.83
N THR A 399 -31.75 -42.43 -1.92
CA THR A 399 -30.65 -42.57 -2.89
C THR A 399 -29.36 -41.94 -2.33
N ALA A 400 -28.40 -42.83 -2.05
CA ALA A 400 -26.95 -42.65 -1.93
C ALA A 400 -26.39 -41.27 -1.53
N THR A 401 -26.04 -41.15 -0.24
CA THR A 401 -24.97 -40.27 0.23
C THR A 401 -23.63 -40.74 -0.35
N PRO A 402 -22.80 -39.87 -0.96
CA PRO A 402 -21.38 -40.15 -1.11
C PRO A 402 -20.75 -40.14 0.29
N GLN A 403 -20.07 -41.23 0.66
CA GLN A 403 -19.18 -41.20 1.83
C GLN A 403 -18.08 -40.16 1.58
N PRO A 404 -17.67 -39.35 2.58
CA PRO A 404 -16.44 -38.61 2.49
C PRO A 404 -15.28 -39.62 2.55
N ASP A 405 -14.41 -39.55 1.56
CA ASP A 405 -13.18 -40.35 1.48
C ASP A 405 -12.36 -40.18 2.76
N ALA A 406 -11.93 -41.32 3.31
CA ALA A 406 -11.01 -41.41 4.42
C ALA A 406 -9.60 -41.01 3.95
N ALA A 407 -9.32 -39.71 3.91
CA ALA A 407 -7.97 -39.19 3.86
C ALA A 407 -7.40 -39.08 5.29
N SER A 408 -6.14 -39.47 5.46
CA SER A 408 -5.39 -39.50 6.72
C SER A 408 -5.36 -38.13 7.42
N HIS A 409 -6.23 -37.91 8.40
CA HIS A 409 -6.19 -36.67 9.17
C HIS A 409 -5.16 -36.76 10.29
N ALA A 410 -3.98 -36.19 10.05
CA ALA A 410 -3.17 -35.67 11.14
C ALA A 410 -4.02 -34.68 11.96
N PRO A 411 -3.88 -34.66 13.31
CA PRO A 411 -4.58 -33.69 14.13
C PRO A 411 -4.18 -32.26 13.71
N PRO A 412 -5.10 -31.28 13.78
CA PRO A 412 -4.76 -29.89 13.50
C PRO A 412 -3.63 -29.45 14.43
N ARG A 413 -2.63 -28.78 13.86
CA ARG A 413 -1.50 -28.21 14.61
C ARG A 413 -1.64 -26.70 14.67
N THR A 414 -1.20 -26.10 15.77
CA THR A 414 -1.18 -24.66 15.94
C THR A 414 0.20 -24.12 15.62
N GLU A 415 0.25 -23.01 14.89
CA GLU A 415 1.47 -22.29 14.55
C GLU A 415 1.33 -20.84 15.01
N GLU A 416 2.32 -20.32 15.73
CA GLU A 416 2.39 -18.91 16.10
C GLU A 416 3.36 -18.20 15.16
N LEU A 417 2.84 -17.21 14.44
CA LEU A 417 3.61 -16.35 13.56
C LEU A 417 3.94 -15.04 14.29
N PRO A 418 5.23 -14.68 14.43
CA PRO A 418 5.61 -13.38 14.97
C PRO A 418 5.19 -12.23 14.03
N ALA A 419 5.16 -11.01 14.55
CA ALA A 419 4.93 -9.81 13.74
C ALA A 419 5.94 -9.71 12.58
N ARG A 420 5.47 -9.24 11.42
CA ARG A 420 6.26 -9.11 10.17
C ARG A 420 6.92 -10.42 9.76
N SER A 421 6.14 -11.50 9.79
CA SER A 421 6.54 -12.79 9.25
C SER A 421 5.44 -13.36 8.38
N GLU A 422 5.79 -14.36 7.56
CA GLU A 422 4.82 -15.07 6.74
C GLU A 422 4.99 -16.59 6.83
N LEU A 423 3.87 -17.30 6.86
CA LEU A 423 3.84 -18.73 6.61
C LEU A 423 3.88 -18.96 5.09
N ARG A 424 5.01 -19.49 4.60
CA ARG A 424 5.18 -19.90 3.20
C ARG A 424 4.79 -21.37 3.07
N PHE A 425 3.94 -21.68 2.10
CA PHE A 425 3.49 -23.04 1.86
C PHE A 425 3.37 -23.36 0.37
N GLU A 426 3.62 -24.62 0.03
CA GLU A 426 3.44 -25.19 -1.30
C GLU A 426 2.60 -26.46 -1.21
N VAL A 427 1.51 -26.51 -1.98
CA VAL A 427 0.55 -27.62 -1.97
C VAL A 427 0.30 -28.08 -3.40
N ALA A 428 0.64 -29.32 -3.72
CA ALA A 428 0.27 -29.95 -4.99
C ALA A 428 -1.25 -30.05 -5.17
N SER A 429 -1.73 -30.06 -6.42
CA SER A 429 -3.17 -30.10 -6.73
C SER A 429 -3.91 -31.37 -6.27
N ALA A 430 -3.20 -32.43 -5.91
CA ALA A 430 -3.78 -33.66 -5.35
C ALA A 430 -3.95 -33.61 -3.82
N LYS A 431 -3.35 -32.61 -3.17
CA LYS A 431 -3.37 -32.43 -1.71
C LYS A 431 -4.30 -31.29 -1.33
N SER A 432 -4.68 -31.26 -0.06
CA SER A 432 -5.45 -30.17 0.52
C SER A 432 -4.78 -29.68 1.80
N TYR A 433 -4.72 -28.36 1.96
CA TYR A 433 -4.14 -27.71 3.12
C TYR A 433 -5.11 -26.69 3.68
N ARG A 434 -5.48 -26.87 4.94
CA ARG A 434 -6.46 -26.06 5.65
C ARG A 434 -5.74 -25.11 6.58
N ILE A 435 -6.07 -23.82 6.46
CA ILE A 435 -5.54 -22.75 7.31
C ILE A 435 -6.73 -22.05 7.96
N ARG A 436 -6.68 -21.88 9.27
CA ARG A 436 -7.70 -21.15 10.04
C ARG A 436 -7.03 -20.16 10.98
N LEU A 437 -7.42 -18.90 10.89
CA LEU A 437 -6.94 -17.86 11.81
C LEU A 437 -7.62 -18.01 13.17
N VAL A 438 -6.85 -18.22 14.23
CA VAL A 438 -7.35 -18.40 15.60
C VAL A 438 -7.27 -17.09 16.39
N ARG A 439 -6.15 -16.36 16.27
CA ARG A 439 -5.89 -15.09 16.96
C ARG A 439 -5.01 -14.17 16.12
N GLY A 440 -5.11 -12.86 16.33
CA GLY A 440 -4.33 -11.84 15.61
C GLY A 440 -4.92 -11.52 14.23
N THR A 441 -4.11 -10.92 13.36
CA THR A 441 -4.48 -10.60 11.98
C THR A 441 -3.51 -11.26 11.01
N ALA A 442 -4.01 -11.72 9.87
CA ALA A 442 -3.20 -12.32 8.83
C ALA A 442 -3.82 -12.03 7.46
N GLU A 443 -3.00 -11.93 6.43
CA GLU A 443 -3.44 -11.70 5.06
C GLU A 443 -2.69 -12.59 4.06
N LEU A 444 -3.41 -13.07 3.05
CA LEU A 444 -2.85 -13.76 1.89
C LEU A 444 -2.88 -12.80 0.70
N PHE A 445 -1.71 -12.32 0.29
CA PHE A 445 -1.56 -11.33 -0.79
C PHE A 445 -2.48 -10.10 -0.62
N GLY A 446 -2.53 -9.54 0.60
CA GLY A 446 -3.34 -8.39 0.98
C GLY A 446 -4.80 -8.72 1.37
N SER A 447 -5.28 -9.93 1.11
CA SER A 447 -6.65 -10.36 1.46
C SER A 447 -6.67 -10.89 2.89
N GLU A 448 -7.46 -10.28 3.77
CA GLU A 448 -7.49 -10.66 5.18
C GLU A 448 -8.18 -12.01 5.42
N LEU A 449 -7.59 -12.81 6.31
CA LEU A 449 -8.20 -14.04 6.79
C LEU A 449 -9.21 -13.70 7.88
N ALA A 450 -10.45 -14.11 7.70
CA ALA A 450 -11.50 -13.96 8.71
C ALA A 450 -11.22 -14.87 9.92
N PRO A 451 -11.35 -14.37 11.17
CA PRO A 451 -11.17 -15.18 12.36
C PRO A 451 -12.13 -16.37 12.39
N SER A 452 -11.61 -17.53 12.80
CA SER A 452 -12.35 -18.80 12.89
C SER A 452 -12.91 -19.36 11.57
N THR A 453 -12.61 -18.75 10.43
CA THR A 453 -12.93 -19.29 9.10
C THR A 453 -11.82 -20.21 8.62
N THR A 454 -12.17 -21.38 8.09
CA THR A 454 -11.22 -22.34 7.52
C THR A 454 -11.14 -22.13 6.01
N TYR A 455 -9.93 -21.85 5.54
CA TYR A 455 -9.60 -21.76 4.12
C TYR A 455 -8.86 -23.01 3.68
N ILE A 456 -9.13 -23.50 2.47
CA ILE A 456 -8.65 -24.75 1.90
C ILE A 456 -7.91 -24.45 0.60
N PHE A 457 -6.62 -24.73 0.60
CA PHE A 457 -5.73 -24.53 -0.55
C PHE A 457 -5.38 -25.86 -1.21
N SER A 458 -5.30 -25.84 -2.54
CA SER A 458 -4.87 -26.97 -3.36
C SER A 458 -4.22 -26.46 -4.66
N GLY A 459 -3.09 -27.04 -5.04
CA GLY A 459 -2.34 -26.57 -6.23
C GLY A 459 -1.80 -25.14 -6.06
N THR A 460 -1.59 -24.71 -4.82
CA THR A 460 -1.29 -23.32 -4.47
C THR A 460 0.10 -23.20 -3.86
N LYS A 461 0.83 -22.18 -4.29
CA LYS A 461 1.99 -21.65 -3.56
C LYS A 461 1.57 -20.33 -2.94
N GLY A 462 1.61 -20.22 -1.62
CA GLY A 462 1.04 -19.09 -0.88
C GLY A 462 1.96 -18.60 0.23
N ALA A 463 1.72 -17.35 0.64
CA ALA A 463 2.40 -16.72 1.76
C ALA A 463 1.37 -15.98 2.63
N VAL A 464 1.04 -16.55 3.79
CA VAL A 464 0.14 -15.90 4.77
C VAL A 464 0.98 -14.99 5.65
N PHE A 465 0.90 -13.69 5.41
CA PHE A 465 1.66 -12.66 6.10
C PHE A 465 0.90 -12.10 7.30
N THR A 466 1.61 -11.65 8.34
CA THR A 466 1.02 -10.94 9.48
C THR A 466 1.82 -9.68 9.83
N TRP A 467 1.10 -8.56 10.00
CA TRP A 467 1.70 -7.29 10.43
C TRP A 467 2.02 -7.27 11.93
N HIS A 468 1.15 -7.83 12.76
CA HIS A 468 1.20 -7.71 14.23
C HIS A 468 1.45 -9.04 14.96
N GLY A 469 1.51 -10.15 14.23
CA GLY A 469 1.60 -11.50 14.78
C GLY A 469 0.22 -12.16 14.84
N CYS A 470 0.20 -13.47 14.65
CA CYS A 470 -1.04 -14.24 14.66
C CYS A 470 -0.82 -15.69 15.06
N THR A 471 -1.93 -16.38 15.34
CA THR A 471 -1.97 -17.81 15.61
C THR A 471 -2.83 -18.47 14.56
N LEU A 472 -2.23 -19.40 13.80
CA LEU A 472 -2.91 -20.19 12.78
C LEU A 472 -3.11 -21.62 13.27
N GLU A 473 -4.25 -22.20 12.89
CA GLU A 473 -4.47 -23.64 12.94
C GLU A 473 -4.31 -24.22 11.54
N LEU A 474 -3.45 -25.21 11.42
CA LEU A 474 -2.97 -25.76 10.16
C LEU A 474 -3.27 -27.26 10.13
N GLN A 475 -3.84 -27.73 9.02
CA GLN A 475 -4.18 -29.14 8.86
C GLN A 475 -4.14 -29.58 7.40
N GLY A 476 -3.51 -30.71 7.11
CA GLY A 476 -3.50 -31.31 5.78
C GLY A 476 -2.10 -31.69 5.35
N GLU A 477 -1.95 -32.00 4.06
CA GLU A 477 -0.66 -32.37 3.49
C GLU A 477 -0.11 -31.22 2.64
N VAL A 478 1.15 -30.88 2.89
CA VAL A 478 1.92 -29.83 2.19
C VAL A 478 3.19 -30.46 1.62
N ASP A 479 3.73 -29.89 0.54
CA ASP A 479 5.01 -30.30 -0.03
C ASP A 479 6.17 -29.54 0.61
N SER A 480 5.95 -28.26 0.91
CA SER A 480 6.90 -27.39 1.59
C SER A 480 6.13 -26.42 2.49
N GLU A 481 6.63 -26.18 3.69
CA GLU A 481 6.00 -25.31 4.67
C GLU A 481 7.06 -24.81 5.66
N TYR A 482 7.15 -23.49 5.81
CA TYR A 482 8.10 -22.86 6.73
C TYR A 482 7.72 -21.40 6.99
N VAL A 483 8.16 -20.86 8.12
CA VAL A 483 8.01 -19.43 8.46
C VAL A 483 9.16 -18.64 7.85
N GLY A 484 8.83 -17.63 7.06
CA GLY A 484 9.77 -16.66 6.51
C GLY A 484 9.75 -15.36 7.31
N SER A 485 10.93 -14.90 7.75
CA SER A 485 11.12 -13.59 8.37
C SER A 485 11.66 -12.53 7.41
N GLU A 486 12.15 -12.94 6.23
CA GLU A 486 12.64 -12.04 5.17
C GLU A 486 11.46 -11.45 4.38
N THR A 487 10.75 -10.50 4.99
CA THR A 487 9.53 -9.88 4.44
C THR A 487 9.64 -8.37 4.25
N GLU A 488 10.85 -7.83 4.13
CA GLU A 488 11.10 -6.39 3.92
C GLU A 488 10.35 -5.84 2.69
N ALA A 489 10.18 -6.67 1.66
CA ALA A 489 9.40 -6.33 0.46
C ALA A 489 7.95 -5.93 0.79
N MET A 490 7.33 -6.47 1.84
CA MET A 490 5.95 -6.11 2.21
C MET A 490 5.84 -4.66 2.66
N VAL A 491 6.84 -4.14 3.38
CA VAL A 491 6.89 -2.73 3.80
C VAL A 491 7.09 -1.83 2.58
N GLU A 492 7.97 -2.22 1.67
CA GLU A 492 8.18 -1.48 0.42
C GLU A 492 6.90 -1.45 -0.45
N TRP A 493 6.19 -2.57 -0.55
CA TRP A 493 4.92 -2.66 -1.26
C TRP A 493 3.84 -1.79 -0.62
N LEU A 494 3.79 -1.72 0.71
CA LEU A 494 2.87 -0.85 1.45
C LEU A 494 3.21 0.63 1.22
N ASN A 495 4.49 1.01 1.17
CA ASN A 495 4.92 2.37 0.84
C ASN A 495 4.52 2.77 -0.58
N VAL A 496 4.65 1.85 -1.55
CA VAL A 496 4.15 2.05 -2.92
C VAL A 496 2.64 2.26 -2.90
N HIS A 497 1.90 1.42 -2.16
CA HIS A 497 0.46 1.59 -2.02
C HIS A 497 0.09 2.97 -1.47
N GLY A 498 0.76 3.43 -0.41
CA GLY A 498 0.55 4.78 0.15
C GLY A 498 0.84 5.90 -0.85
N MET A 499 1.92 5.80 -1.63
CA MET A 499 2.22 6.74 -2.71
C MET A 499 1.12 6.77 -3.78
N LEU A 500 0.63 5.59 -4.19
CA LEU A 500 -0.45 5.48 -5.15
C LEU A 500 -1.76 6.04 -4.59
N GLU A 501 -2.01 5.89 -3.29
CA GLU A 501 -3.20 6.42 -2.63
C GLU A 501 -3.19 7.96 -2.62
N THR A 502 -2.06 8.59 -2.28
CA THR A 502 -1.92 10.05 -2.42
C THR A 502 -2.18 10.53 -3.85
N ALA A 503 -1.76 9.76 -4.87
CA ALA A 503 -2.05 10.09 -6.26
C ALA A 503 -3.55 9.96 -6.61
N ARG A 504 -4.29 9.04 -5.96
CA ARG A 504 -5.75 8.94 -6.11
C ARG A 504 -6.47 10.10 -5.43
N ASP A 505 -5.98 10.55 -4.28
CA ASP A 505 -6.52 11.73 -3.59
C ASP A 505 -6.33 12.99 -4.44
N ASP A 506 -5.12 13.22 -4.96
CA ASP A 506 -4.83 14.36 -5.84
C ASP A 506 -5.68 14.33 -7.12
N ALA A 507 -5.97 13.15 -7.67
CA ALA A 507 -6.87 12.98 -8.81
C ALA A 507 -8.33 13.30 -8.47
N GLY A 508 -8.79 13.00 -7.24
CA GLY A 508 -10.15 13.31 -6.77
C GLY A 508 -10.42 14.81 -6.64
N VAL A 509 -9.42 15.56 -6.17
CA VAL A 509 -9.50 17.03 -5.99
C VAL A 509 -9.28 17.79 -7.31
N GLY A 510 -9.26 17.11 -8.45
CA GLY A 510 -9.10 17.73 -9.77
C GLY A 510 -7.73 18.38 -10.01
N ARG A 511 -6.72 18.03 -9.22
CA ARG A 511 -5.34 18.56 -9.39
C ARG A 511 -4.60 17.91 -10.54
N ASP A 512 -5.01 16.71 -10.93
CA ASP A 512 -4.45 15.98 -12.08
C ASP A 512 -5.54 15.74 -13.14
N SER A 513 -5.32 16.25 -14.34
CA SER A 513 -6.27 16.13 -15.46
C SER A 513 -6.33 14.70 -16.04
N ASN A 514 -5.38 13.82 -15.70
CA ASN A 514 -5.27 12.49 -16.29
C ASN A 514 -5.94 11.37 -15.46
N GLY A 515 -6.61 11.73 -14.36
CA GLY A 515 -7.28 10.79 -13.45
C GLY A 515 -6.31 10.07 -12.50
N GLY A 516 -6.74 8.95 -11.93
CA GLY A 516 -5.98 8.15 -10.99
C GLY A 516 -4.68 7.55 -11.56
N PRO A 517 -3.84 6.96 -10.69
CA PRO A 517 -2.54 6.42 -11.10
C PRO A 517 -2.68 5.28 -12.11
N ARG A 518 -1.85 5.29 -13.15
CA ARG A 518 -1.81 4.29 -14.22
C ARG A 518 -0.51 3.52 -14.12
N VAL A 519 -0.58 2.38 -13.42
CA VAL A 519 0.58 1.64 -12.92
C VAL A 519 0.86 0.42 -13.79
N LEU A 520 2.12 0.25 -14.20
CA LEU A 520 2.60 -0.91 -14.95
C LEU A 520 3.66 -1.67 -14.14
N ILE A 521 3.43 -2.96 -13.90
CA ILE A 521 4.37 -3.82 -13.17
C ILE A 521 5.17 -4.65 -14.18
N VAL A 522 6.50 -4.57 -14.10
CA VAL A 522 7.42 -5.21 -15.05
C VAL A 522 8.54 -5.96 -14.34
N GLY A 523 9.01 -7.04 -14.94
CA GLY A 523 10.08 -7.87 -14.39
C GLY A 523 10.15 -9.25 -15.03
N PRO A 524 11.14 -10.07 -14.68
CA PRO A 524 11.26 -11.43 -15.21
C PRO A 524 10.14 -12.34 -14.67
N ASP A 525 10.11 -13.56 -15.16
CA ASP A 525 9.26 -14.60 -14.58
C ASP A 525 9.65 -14.87 -13.12
N ASP A 526 8.64 -15.23 -12.31
CA ASP A 526 8.80 -15.61 -10.90
C ASP A 526 9.47 -14.55 -10.00
N SER A 527 9.27 -13.26 -10.31
CA SER A 527 9.71 -12.14 -9.47
C SER A 527 8.65 -11.64 -8.47
N GLY A 528 7.43 -12.19 -8.51
CA GLY A 528 6.33 -11.79 -7.62
C GLY A 528 5.43 -10.67 -8.15
N LYS A 529 5.43 -10.40 -9.47
CA LYS A 529 4.61 -9.34 -10.12
C LYS A 529 3.13 -9.45 -9.77
N THR A 530 2.54 -10.63 -10.00
CA THR A 530 1.13 -10.89 -9.73
C THR A 530 0.81 -10.86 -8.22
N SER A 531 1.75 -11.25 -7.36
CA SER A 531 1.60 -11.14 -5.90
C SER A 531 1.57 -9.68 -5.44
N LEU A 532 2.48 -8.84 -5.93
CA LEU A 532 2.46 -7.39 -5.69
C LEU A 532 1.15 -6.78 -6.20
N LEU A 533 0.73 -7.15 -7.40
CA LEU A 533 -0.51 -6.67 -8.01
C LEU A 533 -1.74 -7.03 -7.17
N LYS A 534 -1.80 -8.25 -6.61
CA LYS A 534 -2.84 -8.68 -5.66
C LYS A 534 -2.82 -7.84 -4.38
N CYS A 535 -1.65 -7.64 -3.76
CA CYS A 535 -1.53 -6.82 -2.56
C CYS A 535 -2.02 -5.39 -2.80
N LEU A 536 -1.53 -4.72 -3.85
CA LEU A 536 -1.93 -3.36 -4.21
C LEU A 536 -3.44 -3.26 -4.47
N THR A 537 -4.01 -4.24 -5.17
CA THR A 537 -5.46 -4.30 -5.44
C THR A 537 -6.26 -4.48 -4.16
N ALA A 538 -5.88 -5.44 -3.31
CA ALA A 538 -6.57 -5.74 -2.06
C ALA A 538 -6.53 -4.56 -1.09
N TRP A 539 -5.38 -3.90 -0.93
CA TRP A 539 -5.26 -2.73 -0.08
C TRP A 539 -6.04 -1.53 -0.62
N SER A 540 -6.06 -1.31 -1.95
CA SER A 540 -6.93 -0.30 -2.56
C SER A 540 -8.41 -0.56 -2.28
N LEU A 541 -8.86 -1.81 -2.37
CA LEU A 541 -10.24 -2.18 -1.99
C LEU A 541 -10.52 -1.92 -0.50
N LYS A 542 -9.55 -2.16 0.39
CA LYS A 542 -9.69 -1.83 1.83
C LYS A 542 -9.83 -0.32 2.07
N MET A 543 -9.25 0.51 1.22
CA MET A 543 -9.40 1.97 1.24
C MET A 543 -10.66 2.47 0.51
N GLY A 544 -11.57 1.57 0.11
CA GLY A 544 -12.80 1.93 -0.59
C GLY A 544 -12.62 2.30 -2.07
N ARG A 545 -11.45 2.01 -2.67
CA ARG A 545 -11.17 2.28 -4.08
C ARG A 545 -11.60 1.13 -4.98
N THR A 546 -11.84 1.43 -6.25
CA THR A 546 -12.29 0.49 -7.28
C THR A 546 -11.30 0.36 -8.45
N PRO A 547 -10.03 -0.06 -8.20
CA PRO A 547 -9.00 -0.06 -9.24
C PRO A 547 -9.33 -1.02 -10.38
N THR A 548 -8.97 -0.63 -11.61
CA THR A 548 -9.07 -1.53 -12.78
C THR A 548 -7.78 -2.33 -12.94
N VAL A 549 -7.89 -3.64 -12.76
CA VAL A 549 -6.79 -4.59 -12.86
C VAL A 549 -6.73 -5.18 -14.26
N ILE A 550 -5.55 -5.20 -14.85
CA ILE A 550 -5.33 -5.63 -16.22
C ILE A 550 -4.22 -6.66 -16.24
N ASN A 551 -4.44 -7.78 -16.91
CA ASN A 551 -3.42 -8.81 -17.13
C ASN A 551 -3.11 -8.93 -18.63
N MET A 552 -1.84 -8.72 -18.97
CA MET A 552 -1.30 -8.84 -20.32
C MET A 552 -0.46 -10.11 -20.52
N ASP A 553 -0.40 -11.02 -19.54
CA ASP A 553 0.25 -12.33 -19.69
C ASP A 553 -0.75 -13.37 -20.21
N PRO A 554 -0.59 -13.87 -21.45
CA PRO A 554 -1.50 -14.87 -22.02
C PRO A 554 -1.31 -16.27 -21.41
N ARG A 555 -0.32 -16.49 -20.53
CA ARG A 555 -0.12 -17.80 -19.88
C ARG A 555 -1.03 -18.03 -18.68
N GLU A 556 -1.57 -16.96 -18.12
CA GLU A 556 -2.44 -16.97 -16.94
C GLU A 556 -3.68 -16.13 -17.25
N GLY A 557 -4.90 -16.66 -17.15
CA GLY A 557 -6.11 -15.86 -17.36
C GLY A 557 -6.54 -15.13 -16.09
N LEU A 558 -6.73 -13.81 -16.11
CA LEU A 558 -7.38 -13.10 -14.99
C LEU A 558 -8.90 -13.28 -15.13
N LEU A 559 -9.51 -14.07 -14.24
CA LEU A 559 -10.93 -14.43 -14.25
C LEU A 559 -11.42 -15.04 -15.59
N SER A 560 -10.50 -15.60 -16.35
CA SER A 560 -10.71 -16.23 -17.65
C SER A 560 -9.74 -17.41 -17.80
N ILE A 561 -9.77 -18.09 -18.93
CA ILE A 561 -8.81 -19.17 -19.24
C ILE A 561 -7.49 -18.61 -19.77
N PRO A 562 -6.41 -19.42 -19.81
CA PRO A 562 -5.16 -19.01 -20.48
C PRO A 562 -5.40 -18.75 -21.97
N GLY A 563 -4.55 -17.91 -22.56
CA GLY A 563 -4.75 -17.30 -23.88
C GLY A 563 -5.62 -16.05 -23.83
N SER A 564 -5.98 -15.57 -22.63
CA SER A 564 -6.77 -14.35 -22.46
C SER A 564 -5.89 -13.16 -22.10
N LEU A 565 -6.13 -12.02 -22.76
CA LEU A 565 -5.74 -10.69 -22.26
C LEU A 565 -6.99 -10.07 -21.64
N SER A 566 -6.92 -9.66 -20.38
CA SER A 566 -8.13 -9.42 -19.59
C SER A 566 -8.02 -8.20 -18.70
N ALA A 567 -9.11 -7.46 -18.56
CA ALA A 567 -9.24 -6.29 -17.69
C ALA A 567 -10.50 -6.40 -16.84
N VAL A 568 -10.44 -6.00 -15.57
CA VAL A 568 -11.56 -6.06 -14.64
C VAL A 568 -11.49 -4.91 -13.63
N THR A 569 -12.59 -4.19 -13.47
CA THR A 569 -12.73 -3.17 -12.42
C THR A 569 -13.14 -3.88 -11.13
N MET A 570 -12.34 -3.71 -10.09
CA MET A 570 -12.51 -4.43 -8.83
C MET A 570 -13.37 -3.60 -7.89
N GLY A 571 -14.66 -3.95 -7.75
CA GLY A 571 -15.58 -3.31 -6.79
C GLY A 571 -15.89 -4.16 -5.55
N SER A 572 -15.21 -5.30 -5.39
CA SER A 572 -15.42 -6.21 -4.27
C SER A 572 -14.11 -6.88 -3.86
N MET A 573 -14.03 -7.27 -2.59
CA MET A 573 -12.88 -7.96 -2.01
C MET A 573 -12.41 -9.15 -2.86
N LEU A 574 -11.11 -9.41 -2.82
CA LEU A 574 -10.52 -10.62 -3.37
C LEU A 574 -10.96 -11.83 -2.55
N ASP A 575 -11.12 -12.98 -3.21
CA ASP A 575 -11.35 -14.24 -2.52
C ASP A 575 -10.00 -14.80 -2.02
N VAL A 576 -9.94 -15.24 -0.77
CA VAL A 576 -8.70 -15.76 -0.17
C VAL A 576 -8.26 -17.08 -0.82
N GLU A 577 -9.18 -17.96 -1.21
CA GLU A 577 -8.84 -19.26 -1.82
C GLU A 577 -8.59 -19.12 -3.33
N ASP A 578 -9.48 -18.41 -4.04
CA ASP A 578 -9.39 -18.26 -5.50
C ASP A 578 -8.43 -17.13 -5.93
N GLY A 579 -8.06 -16.25 -5.01
CA GLY A 579 -7.15 -15.12 -5.20
C GLY A 579 -7.76 -13.92 -5.93
N TRP A 580 -8.45 -14.12 -7.06
CA TRP A 580 -9.14 -13.03 -7.77
C TRP A 580 -10.65 -13.02 -7.53
N GLY A 581 -11.22 -14.13 -7.05
CA GLY A 581 -12.66 -14.39 -7.01
C GLY A 581 -13.15 -15.10 -8.28
N SER A 582 -14.45 -15.02 -8.54
CA SER A 582 -15.10 -15.75 -9.64
C SER A 582 -15.68 -14.82 -10.71
N SER A 583 -15.73 -15.31 -11.95
CA SER A 583 -16.50 -14.71 -13.03
C SER A 583 -18.02 -14.90 -12.80
N PRO A 584 -18.90 -14.26 -13.58
CA PRO A 584 -20.34 -14.35 -13.37
C PRO A 584 -20.85 -15.78 -13.57
N VAL A 585 -21.57 -16.29 -12.57
CA VAL A 585 -22.22 -17.61 -12.59
C VAL A 585 -23.73 -17.43 -12.34
N SER A 586 -24.54 -18.41 -12.76
CA SER A 586 -26.01 -18.33 -12.64
C SER A 586 -26.54 -18.63 -11.23
N GLY A 587 -25.66 -18.91 -10.27
CA GLY A 587 -26.01 -19.30 -8.89
C GLY A 587 -25.43 -18.33 -7.86
N PRO A 588 -25.77 -18.52 -6.57
CA PRO A 588 -25.20 -17.73 -5.49
C PRO A 588 -23.70 -18.03 -5.32
N THR A 589 -22.92 -16.99 -5.01
CA THR A 589 -21.48 -17.10 -4.71
C THR A 589 -21.19 -16.51 -3.33
N GLY A 590 -20.11 -16.98 -2.69
CA GLY A 590 -19.68 -16.49 -1.38
C GLY A 590 -19.07 -15.09 -1.41
N VAL A 591 -18.52 -14.69 -2.55
CA VAL A 591 -17.98 -13.35 -2.83
C VAL A 591 -18.65 -12.82 -4.10
N PRO A 592 -18.96 -11.51 -4.20
CA PRO A 592 -19.53 -10.94 -5.42
C PRO A 592 -18.69 -11.28 -6.66
N VAL A 593 -19.38 -11.71 -7.71
CA VAL A 593 -18.76 -12.04 -9.00
C VAL A 593 -18.18 -10.79 -9.63
N LYS A 594 -17.14 -10.97 -10.44
CA LYS A 594 -16.43 -9.92 -11.14
C LYS A 594 -16.59 -10.11 -12.64
N THR A 595 -16.77 -9.02 -13.40
CA THR A 595 -17.09 -9.08 -14.83
C THR A 595 -15.89 -8.66 -15.68
N PRO A 596 -15.03 -9.61 -16.10
CA PRO A 596 -13.85 -9.27 -16.89
C PRO A 596 -14.19 -8.96 -18.36
N LEU A 597 -13.53 -7.94 -18.90
CA LEU A 597 -13.36 -7.74 -20.34
C LEU A 597 -12.25 -8.67 -20.83
N VAL A 598 -12.54 -9.50 -21.84
CA VAL A 598 -11.60 -10.53 -22.33
C VAL A 598 -11.36 -10.41 -23.83
N TYR A 599 -10.09 -10.40 -24.22
CA TYR A 599 -9.60 -10.60 -25.58
C TYR A 599 -8.84 -11.91 -25.67
N HIS A 600 -8.94 -12.60 -26.82
CA HIS A 600 -8.26 -13.88 -27.04
C HIS A 600 -6.96 -13.67 -27.81
N PHE A 601 -5.84 -14.03 -27.20
CA PHE A 601 -4.51 -14.11 -27.78
C PHE A 601 -4.03 -15.58 -27.78
N PRO A 602 -4.19 -16.29 -28.92
CA PRO A 602 -3.96 -17.74 -29.05
C PRO A 602 -2.49 -18.14 -29.16
N PHE A 603 -1.58 -17.46 -28.45
CA PHE A 603 -0.14 -17.77 -28.41
C PHE A 603 0.40 -17.69 -26.99
N ALA A 604 1.48 -18.43 -26.71
CA ALA A 604 2.05 -18.56 -25.37
C ALA A 604 2.85 -17.31 -24.97
N SER A 605 3.48 -16.64 -25.94
CA SER A 605 4.23 -15.40 -25.72
C SER A 605 3.72 -14.28 -26.63
N PRO A 606 3.62 -13.03 -26.13
CA PRO A 606 3.37 -11.85 -26.96
C PRO A 606 4.32 -11.70 -28.16
N GLU A 607 5.55 -12.22 -28.03
CA GLU A 607 6.57 -12.18 -29.09
C GLU A 607 6.25 -13.13 -30.25
N ASP A 608 5.49 -14.20 -30.02
CA ASP A 608 5.14 -15.19 -31.04
C ASP A 608 4.30 -14.57 -32.16
N ASN A 609 3.47 -13.56 -31.83
CA ASN A 609 2.66 -12.84 -32.80
C ASN A 609 2.40 -11.39 -32.39
N THR A 610 3.41 -10.54 -32.56
CA THR A 610 3.32 -9.10 -32.26
C THR A 610 2.24 -8.36 -33.08
N ARG A 611 1.95 -8.85 -34.29
CA ARG A 611 0.89 -8.31 -35.18
C ARG A 611 -0.51 -8.57 -34.65
N MET A 612 -0.69 -9.59 -33.82
CA MET A 612 -1.94 -9.83 -33.11
C MET A 612 -1.93 -9.18 -31.73
N PHE A 613 -0.81 -9.21 -31.01
CA PHE A 613 -0.71 -8.66 -29.66
C PHE A 613 -0.94 -7.14 -29.61
N LYS A 614 -0.22 -6.35 -30.42
CA LYS A 614 -0.30 -4.89 -30.38
C LYS A 614 -1.73 -4.36 -30.63
N PRO A 615 -2.45 -4.79 -31.68
CA PRO A 615 -3.83 -4.35 -31.87
C PRO A 615 -4.76 -4.75 -30.72
N LEU A 616 -4.60 -5.94 -30.14
CA LEU A 616 -5.40 -6.35 -28.99
C LEU A 616 -5.14 -5.47 -27.76
N VAL A 617 -3.88 -5.10 -27.51
CA VAL A 617 -3.50 -4.14 -26.45
C VAL A 617 -4.16 -2.78 -26.70
N THR A 618 -4.07 -2.24 -27.92
CA THR A 618 -4.74 -0.99 -28.31
C THR A 618 -6.26 -1.07 -28.10
N ARG A 619 -6.90 -2.19 -28.47
CA ARG A 619 -8.35 -2.39 -28.24
C ARG A 619 -8.70 -2.48 -26.76
N ALA A 620 -7.88 -3.15 -25.95
CA ALA A 620 -8.05 -3.23 -24.52
C ALA A 620 -7.90 -1.85 -23.86
N ALA A 621 -6.89 -1.07 -24.24
CA ALA A 621 -6.68 0.28 -23.74
C ALA A 621 -7.84 1.22 -24.06
N LEU A 622 -8.33 1.20 -25.31
CA LEU A 622 -9.50 1.99 -25.71
C LEU A 622 -10.75 1.63 -24.90
N ALA A 623 -11.00 0.34 -24.69
CA ALA A 623 -12.17 -0.13 -23.94
C ALA A 623 -12.07 0.22 -22.44
N VAL A 624 -10.89 0.07 -21.83
CA VAL A 624 -10.65 0.45 -20.44
C VAL A 624 -10.78 1.96 -20.27
N THR A 625 -10.12 2.77 -21.10
CA THR A 625 -10.21 4.24 -21.01
C THR A 625 -11.64 4.72 -21.20
N SER A 626 -12.39 4.16 -22.16
CA SER A 626 -13.81 4.47 -22.33
C SER A 626 -14.62 4.15 -21.08
N ARG A 627 -14.32 3.03 -20.40
CA ARG A 627 -15.00 2.66 -19.16
C ARG A 627 -14.67 3.60 -18.01
N LEU A 628 -13.42 4.05 -17.90
CA LEU A 628 -13.02 5.01 -16.88
C LEU A 628 -13.68 6.38 -17.09
N GLU A 629 -13.89 6.82 -18.34
CA GLU A 629 -14.63 8.06 -18.60
C GLU A 629 -16.13 7.99 -18.26
N GLU A 630 -16.67 6.77 -18.05
CA GLU A 630 -18.07 6.56 -17.62
C GLU A 630 -18.20 6.33 -16.11
N ASP A 631 -17.09 6.19 -15.38
CA ASP A 631 -17.05 5.68 -14.01
C ASP A 631 -15.96 6.43 -13.22
N ASP A 632 -16.36 7.55 -12.60
CA ASP A 632 -15.44 8.47 -11.92
C ASP A 632 -14.70 7.82 -10.75
N GLU A 633 -15.36 6.93 -9.99
CA GLU A 633 -14.73 6.17 -8.92
C GLU A 633 -13.60 5.28 -9.46
N ALA A 634 -13.85 4.55 -10.55
CA ALA A 634 -12.84 3.73 -11.19
C ALA A 634 -11.73 4.59 -11.82
N LYS A 635 -12.08 5.74 -12.38
CA LYS A 635 -11.14 6.72 -12.95
C LYS A 635 -10.19 7.27 -11.91
N GLN A 636 -10.72 7.71 -10.75
CA GLN A 636 -9.93 8.17 -9.61
C GLN A 636 -9.08 7.03 -9.04
N SER A 637 -9.61 5.81 -8.99
CA SER A 637 -8.89 4.64 -8.46
C SER A 637 -7.73 4.20 -9.36
N GLY A 638 -7.79 4.51 -10.64
CA GLY A 638 -6.73 4.25 -11.61
C GLY A 638 -6.67 2.80 -12.09
N ILE A 639 -5.57 2.46 -12.76
CA ILE A 639 -5.35 1.12 -13.36
C ILE A 639 -4.04 0.50 -12.88
N ILE A 640 -4.01 -0.83 -12.77
CA ILE A 640 -2.80 -1.60 -12.43
C ILE A 640 -2.64 -2.75 -13.42
N ILE A 641 -1.51 -2.80 -14.12
CA ILE A 641 -1.27 -3.74 -15.23
C ILE A 641 -0.16 -4.74 -14.88
N ASP A 642 -0.47 -6.03 -14.99
CA ASP A 642 0.50 -7.13 -14.97
C ASP A 642 1.06 -7.40 -16.37
N THR A 643 2.33 -7.78 -16.45
CA THR A 643 3.01 -8.08 -17.71
C THR A 643 3.70 -9.44 -17.71
N PRO A 644 3.81 -10.13 -18.86
CA PRO A 644 4.54 -11.40 -18.94
C PRO A 644 6.04 -11.20 -18.79
N GLY A 645 6.77 -12.17 -18.24
CA GLY A 645 8.23 -12.06 -18.10
C GLY A 645 8.99 -11.99 -19.42
N SER A 646 8.38 -12.38 -20.55
CA SER A 646 8.98 -12.26 -21.88
C SER A 646 9.21 -10.80 -22.30
N VAL A 647 8.38 -9.84 -21.85
CA VAL A 647 8.57 -8.42 -22.20
C VAL A 647 9.76 -7.76 -21.51
N ASN A 648 10.38 -8.44 -20.53
CA ASN A 648 11.62 -8.00 -19.87
C ASN A 648 12.87 -8.18 -20.77
N GLN A 649 12.73 -8.71 -21.99
CA GLN A 649 13.86 -8.91 -22.90
C GLN A 649 14.13 -7.67 -23.78
N PRO A 650 15.40 -7.23 -23.92
CA PRO A 650 15.74 -6.08 -24.75
C PRO A 650 15.43 -6.25 -26.25
N LYS A 651 15.45 -7.48 -26.76
CA LYS A 651 15.12 -7.80 -28.15
C LYS A 651 13.63 -8.13 -28.23
N GLY A 652 12.83 -7.32 -28.92
CA GLY A 652 11.39 -7.56 -29.08
C GLY A 652 10.57 -7.10 -27.88
N GLY A 653 10.80 -7.67 -26.70
CA GLY A 653 10.04 -7.38 -25.47
C GLY A 653 9.93 -5.89 -25.11
N TYR A 654 11.02 -5.13 -25.22
CA TYR A 654 11.00 -3.68 -24.92
C TYR A 654 10.08 -2.88 -25.87
N ASP A 655 9.93 -3.29 -27.13
CA ASP A 655 9.02 -2.62 -28.07
C ASP A 655 7.56 -2.87 -27.70
N LEU A 656 7.23 -4.10 -27.28
CA LEU A 656 5.90 -4.43 -26.75
C LEU A 656 5.61 -3.68 -25.45
N LEU A 657 6.60 -3.57 -24.57
CA LEU A 657 6.47 -2.82 -23.32
C LEU A 657 6.17 -1.34 -23.57
N MET A 658 6.85 -0.72 -24.53
CA MET A 658 6.60 0.68 -24.91
C MET A 658 5.22 0.86 -25.54
N HIS A 659 4.75 -0.13 -26.31
CA HIS A 659 3.40 -0.14 -26.85
C HIS A 659 2.37 -0.10 -25.71
N ILE A 660 2.53 -0.95 -24.68
CA ILE A 660 1.65 -0.96 -23.50
C ILE A 660 1.69 0.39 -22.76
N ILE A 661 2.88 0.94 -22.50
CA ILE A 661 3.05 2.23 -21.81
C ILE A 661 2.33 3.35 -22.56
N SER A 662 2.48 3.39 -23.88
CA SER A 662 1.89 4.44 -24.72
C SER A 662 0.37 4.32 -24.81
N GLU A 663 -0.16 3.12 -25.03
CA GLU A 663 -1.60 2.90 -25.26
C GLU A 663 -2.43 3.11 -23.99
N PHE A 664 -1.89 2.73 -22.83
CA PHE A 664 -2.57 2.90 -21.54
C PHE A 664 -2.27 4.23 -20.85
N SER A 665 -1.40 5.08 -21.43
CA SER A 665 -0.93 6.34 -20.83
C SER A 665 -0.36 6.13 -19.43
N ILE A 666 0.55 5.17 -19.30
CA ILE A 666 1.15 4.79 -18.01
C ILE A 666 2.01 5.92 -17.45
N ASN A 667 1.76 6.30 -16.20
CA ASN A 667 2.52 7.34 -15.49
C ASN A 667 3.40 6.77 -14.36
N VAL A 668 3.19 5.51 -13.94
CA VAL A 668 4.02 4.83 -12.94
C VAL A 668 4.44 3.46 -13.45
N VAL A 669 5.75 3.17 -13.44
CA VAL A 669 6.32 1.86 -13.79
C VAL A 669 7.06 1.28 -12.60
N LEU A 670 6.62 0.10 -12.14
CA LEU A 670 7.23 -0.63 -11.03
C LEU A 670 8.07 -1.78 -11.57
N THR A 671 9.39 -1.71 -11.37
CA THR A 671 10.35 -2.70 -11.88
C THR A 671 10.77 -3.67 -10.77
N LEU A 672 10.53 -4.97 -10.95
CA LEU A 672 10.85 -6.02 -9.98
C LEU A 672 11.92 -6.96 -10.52
N GLY A 673 12.96 -7.22 -9.73
CA GLY A 673 13.92 -8.31 -10.00
C GLY A 673 14.80 -8.15 -11.25
N SER A 674 14.88 -6.95 -11.86
CA SER A 674 15.73 -6.68 -13.03
C SER A 674 16.33 -5.27 -12.98
N GLU A 675 17.57 -5.16 -12.50
CA GLU A 675 18.30 -3.88 -12.46
C GLU A 675 18.57 -3.32 -13.86
N ARG A 676 18.80 -4.21 -14.83
CA ARG A 676 19.02 -3.83 -16.22
C ARG A 676 17.79 -3.13 -16.79
N LEU A 677 16.61 -3.75 -16.63
CA LEU A 677 15.35 -3.18 -17.10
C LEU A 677 15.10 -1.82 -16.44
N TYR A 678 15.29 -1.73 -15.13
CA TYR A 678 15.17 -0.48 -14.38
C TYR A 678 16.04 0.64 -14.98
N ASN A 679 17.33 0.41 -15.14
CA ASN A 679 18.26 1.42 -15.66
C ASN A 679 17.96 1.79 -17.13
N ASP A 680 17.51 0.83 -17.93
CA ASP A 680 17.12 1.07 -19.32
C ASP A 680 15.86 1.94 -19.42
N LEU A 681 14.84 1.65 -18.61
CA LEU A 681 13.60 2.45 -18.54
C LEU A 681 13.85 3.84 -17.93
N LEU A 682 14.63 3.92 -16.85
CA LEU A 682 14.98 5.17 -16.20
C LEU A 682 15.67 6.13 -17.18
N ARG A 683 16.64 5.63 -17.95
CA ARG A 683 17.31 6.41 -19.01
C ARG A 683 16.38 6.81 -20.15
N LYS A 684 15.41 5.95 -20.50
CA LYS A 684 14.47 6.21 -21.57
C LYS A 684 13.44 7.29 -21.22
N PHE A 685 13.03 7.36 -19.95
CA PHE A 685 12.08 8.35 -19.45
C PHE A 685 12.74 9.55 -18.72
N ALA A 686 14.07 9.62 -18.67
CA ALA A 686 14.81 10.72 -18.02
C ALA A 686 14.61 12.10 -18.67
N SER A 687 14.13 12.16 -19.92
CA SER A 687 13.91 13.41 -20.65
C SER A 687 12.50 13.41 -21.26
N PRO A 688 11.48 13.76 -20.46
CA PRO A 688 10.10 13.83 -20.95
C PRO A 688 9.98 14.90 -22.03
N LYS A 689 9.17 14.63 -23.05
CA LYS A 689 8.94 15.57 -24.16
C LYS A 689 7.95 16.68 -23.80
N SER A 690 7.07 16.42 -22.82
CA SER A 690 6.04 17.31 -22.30
C SER A 690 5.82 17.05 -20.80
N SER A 691 5.13 17.96 -20.09
CA SER A 691 4.77 17.76 -18.68
C SER A 691 3.76 16.63 -18.45
N ASP A 692 2.92 16.33 -19.45
CA ASP A 692 1.89 15.29 -19.37
C ASP A 692 2.44 13.89 -19.70
N ASP A 693 3.65 13.79 -20.27
CA ASP A 693 4.32 12.53 -20.63
C ASP A 693 5.30 12.03 -19.55
N VAL A 694 5.20 12.53 -18.31
CA VAL A 694 6.14 12.14 -17.25
C VAL A 694 5.80 10.72 -16.76
N VAL A 695 6.74 9.80 -16.97
CA VAL A 695 6.64 8.42 -16.47
C VAL A 695 7.63 8.22 -15.32
N HIS A 696 7.11 7.96 -14.13
CA HIS A 696 7.90 7.66 -12.95
C HIS A 696 8.30 6.18 -12.93
N VAL A 697 9.60 5.90 -12.89
CA VAL A 697 10.12 4.53 -12.86
C VAL A 697 10.67 4.23 -11.47
N PHE A 698 10.07 3.26 -10.77
CA PHE A 698 10.49 2.82 -9.45
C PHE A 698 11.09 1.42 -9.51
N ARG A 699 12.10 1.18 -8.68
CA ARG A 699 12.66 -0.15 -8.45
C ARG A 699 12.07 -0.69 -7.15
N ILE A 700 11.52 -1.91 -7.24
CA ILE A 700 10.91 -2.61 -6.11
C ILE A 700 11.70 -3.90 -5.82
N SER A 701 11.94 -4.19 -4.54
CA SER A 701 12.62 -5.40 -4.12
C SER A 701 11.78 -6.64 -4.43
N LYS A 702 12.47 -7.70 -4.87
CA LYS A 702 11.86 -9.01 -5.03
C LYS A 702 11.62 -9.61 -3.64
N SER A 703 10.42 -10.14 -3.39
CA SER A 703 10.14 -10.89 -2.16
C SER A 703 11.03 -12.13 -2.05
N GLY A 704 11.61 -12.36 -0.87
CA GLY A 704 12.39 -13.57 -0.57
C GLY A 704 11.56 -14.86 -0.63
N GLY A 705 10.22 -14.74 -0.61
CA GLY A 705 9.28 -15.85 -0.75
C GLY A 705 8.90 -16.19 -2.21
N ALA A 706 9.40 -15.44 -3.19
CA ALA A 706 9.06 -15.68 -4.60
C ALA A 706 9.82 -16.90 -5.16
N VAL A 707 9.08 -17.99 -5.37
CA VAL A 707 9.60 -19.29 -5.84
C VAL A 707 9.43 -19.44 -7.35
N ALA A 708 10.39 -20.10 -8.00
CA ALA A 708 10.30 -20.46 -9.40
C ALA A 708 9.15 -21.45 -9.67
N ARG A 709 8.52 -21.31 -10.84
CA ARG A 709 7.45 -22.18 -11.30
C ARG A 709 7.94 -22.93 -12.53
N ASP A 710 8.05 -24.25 -12.41
CA ASP A 710 8.42 -25.07 -13.55
C ASP A 710 7.27 -25.19 -14.56
N GLU A 711 7.61 -25.56 -15.80
CA GLU A 711 6.62 -25.66 -16.87
C GLU A 711 5.56 -26.76 -16.61
N ALA A 712 5.91 -27.79 -15.83
CA ALA A 712 4.99 -28.86 -15.46
C ALA A 712 3.86 -28.34 -14.56
N LEU A 713 4.22 -27.58 -13.52
CA LEU A 713 3.29 -26.89 -12.63
C LEU A 713 2.45 -25.87 -13.40
N MET A 714 3.08 -25.05 -14.26
CA MET A 714 2.36 -24.06 -15.06
C MET A 714 1.35 -24.71 -16.01
N ARG A 715 1.72 -25.82 -16.66
CA ARG A 715 0.78 -26.60 -17.48
C ARG A 715 -0.38 -27.15 -16.66
N GLN A 716 -0.11 -27.70 -15.48
CA GLN A 716 -1.15 -28.21 -14.60
C GLN A 716 -2.10 -27.10 -14.13
N ALA A 717 -1.56 -25.93 -13.77
CA ALA A 717 -2.35 -24.76 -13.39
C ALA A 717 -3.25 -24.29 -14.55
N ARG A 718 -2.74 -24.23 -15.78
CA ARG A 718 -3.53 -23.90 -16.98
C ARG A 718 -4.67 -24.90 -17.21
N GLN A 719 -4.40 -26.19 -17.11
CA GLN A 719 -5.41 -27.24 -17.24
C GLN A 719 -6.49 -27.13 -16.16
N GLN A 720 -6.09 -26.87 -14.91
CA GLN A 720 -7.02 -26.67 -13.80
C GLN A 720 -7.88 -25.41 -14.01
N GLN A 721 -7.30 -24.31 -14.50
CA GLN A 721 -8.04 -23.08 -14.81
C GLN A 721 -9.09 -23.32 -15.90
N ILE A 722 -8.75 -24.06 -16.96
CA ILE A 722 -9.71 -24.47 -18.00
C ILE A 722 -10.81 -25.34 -17.40
N LYS A 723 -10.46 -26.30 -16.53
CA LYS A 723 -11.44 -27.15 -15.84
C LYS A 723 -12.40 -26.33 -14.97
N ASN A 724 -11.87 -25.41 -14.17
CA ASN A 724 -12.66 -24.54 -13.31
C ASN A 724 -13.60 -23.63 -14.11
N TYR A 725 -13.20 -23.19 -15.31
CA TYR A 725 -14.08 -22.39 -16.17
C TYR A 725 -15.37 -23.14 -16.56
N PHE A 726 -15.30 -24.46 -16.80
CA PHE A 726 -16.47 -25.25 -17.21
C PHE A 726 -17.21 -25.89 -16.03
N PHE A 727 -16.48 -26.41 -15.05
CA PHE A 727 -17.03 -27.23 -13.97
C PHE A 727 -16.99 -26.55 -12.60
N GLY A 728 -16.38 -25.38 -12.51
CA GLY A 728 -16.14 -24.69 -11.26
C GLY A 728 -15.17 -25.44 -10.34
N ASP A 729 -15.22 -25.12 -9.06
CA ASP A 729 -14.35 -25.64 -8.01
C ASP A 729 -15.14 -26.42 -6.95
N SER A 730 -14.49 -26.75 -5.82
CA SER A 730 -15.11 -27.49 -4.71
C SER A 730 -16.20 -26.71 -3.99
N ARG A 731 -16.19 -25.38 -4.04
CA ARG A 731 -17.19 -24.49 -3.42
C ARG A 731 -18.33 -24.19 -4.38
N THR A 732 -18.02 -24.07 -5.67
CA THR A 732 -18.96 -23.66 -6.73
C THR A 732 -18.93 -24.68 -7.86
N SER A 733 -19.79 -25.70 -7.80
CA SER A 733 -19.90 -26.68 -8.89
C SER A 733 -20.76 -26.13 -10.04
N LEU A 734 -20.19 -26.11 -11.24
CA LEU A 734 -20.85 -25.69 -12.47
C LEU A 734 -21.18 -26.90 -13.36
N ASN A 735 -22.25 -26.76 -14.13
CA ASN A 735 -22.75 -27.81 -15.02
C ASN A 735 -22.65 -27.36 -16.49
N PRO A 736 -21.55 -27.71 -17.19
CA PRO A 736 -21.42 -27.37 -18.59
C PRO A 736 -22.30 -28.26 -19.48
N HIS A 737 -22.59 -27.79 -20.69
CA HIS A 737 -23.55 -28.41 -21.60
C HIS A 737 -22.89 -28.92 -22.88
N GLY A 738 -23.13 -30.19 -23.19
CA GLY A 738 -22.75 -30.78 -24.47
C GLY A 738 -23.74 -30.39 -25.58
N GLN A 739 -23.25 -29.83 -26.68
CA GLN A 739 -24.06 -29.38 -27.81
C GLN A 739 -23.49 -29.85 -29.15
N TRP A 740 -24.35 -30.41 -30.00
CA TRP A 740 -24.00 -30.79 -31.37
C TRP A 740 -24.30 -29.67 -32.37
N TRP A 741 -23.35 -29.40 -33.25
CA TRP A 741 -23.41 -28.39 -34.30
C TRP A 741 -23.03 -28.96 -35.66
N ASP A 742 -23.75 -28.57 -36.71
CA ASP A 742 -23.40 -28.91 -38.08
C ASP A 742 -22.27 -28.00 -38.60
N PHE A 743 -21.37 -28.53 -39.44
CA PHE A 743 -20.24 -27.75 -39.97
C PHE A 743 -20.69 -26.49 -40.71
N GLY A 744 -21.85 -26.53 -41.36
CA GLY A 744 -22.41 -25.39 -42.10
C GLY A 744 -22.87 -24.23 -41.23
N ASP A 745 -23.14 -24.48 -39.95
CA ASP A 745 -23.59 -23.46 -39.00
C ASP A 745 -22.42 -22.76 -38.28
N LEU A 746 -21.19 -23.21 -38.52
CA LEU A 746 -20.00 -22.76 -37.83
C LEU A 746 -19.13 -21.90 -38.74
N THR A 747 -18.75 -20.71 -38.24
CA THR A 747 -17.71 -19.90 -38.89
C THR A 747 -16.45 -19.91 -38.03
N LEU A 748 -15.47 -20.67 -38.48
CA LEU A 748 -14.24 -20.94 -37.74
C LEU A 748 -13.03 -20.28 -38.40
N TYR A 749 -12.21 -19.64 -37.57
CA TYR A 749 -10.93 -19.08 -37.90
C TYR A 749 -9.83 -19.74 -37.09
N LYS A 750 -8.71 -20.05 -37.73
CA LYS A 750 -7.51 -20.56 -37.07
C LYS A 750 -6.44 -19.48 -37.04
N ALA A 751 -5.79 -19.32 -35.89
CA ALA A 751 -4.65 -18.43 -35.75
C ALA A 751 -3.44 -18.98 -36.51
N VAL A 752 -2.84 -18.14 -37.34
CA VAL A 752 -1.67 -18.51 -38.15
C VAL A 752 -0.41 -18.24 -37.34
N ASP A 753 0.42 -19.28 -37.19
CA ASP A 753 1.73 -19.17 -36.57
C ASP A 753 2.75 -18.65 -37.61
N PRO A 754 3.36 -17.46 -37.38
CA PRO A 754 4.37 -16.90 -38.27
C PRO A 754 5.61 -17.80 -38.41
N SER A 755 5.97 -18.55 -37.37
CA SER A 755 7.14 -19.42 -37.36
C SER A 755 6.91 -20.71 -38.17
N ALA A 756 5.69 -21.26 -38.13
CA ALA A 756 5.30 -22.44 -38.90
C ALA A 756 5.24 -22.16 -40.41
N SER A 757 4.92 -20.92 -40.80
CA SER A 757 4.87 -20.50 -42.21
C SER A 757 6.25 -20.26 -42.81
N GLN A 758 7.27 -19.91 -42.01
CA GLN A 758 8.68 -19.85 -42.45
C GLN A 758 9.33 -21.25 -42.60
N ALA A 759 8.88 -22.24 -41.82
CA ALA A 759 9.35 -23.62 -41.93
C ALA A 759 8.88 -24.34 -43.23
N GLN A 760 7.77 -23.90 -43.82
CA GLN A 760 7.28 -24.46 -45.09
C GLN A 760 7.94 -23.83 -46.33
N SER A 761 8.34 -22.55 -46.26
CA SER A 761 9.02 -21.87 -47.37
C SER A 761 10.50 -22.26 -47.50
N SER A 762 11.13 -22.75 -46.43
CA SER A 762 12.53 -23.19 -46.39
C SER A 762 12.81 -24.53 -47.09
N PHE A 763 11.77 -25.25 -47.55
CA PHE A 763 11.92 -26.45 -48.38
C PHE A 763 11.94 -26.16 -49.90
N LEU A 764 11.87 -24.90 -50.32
CA LEU A 764 12.00 -24.49 -51.72
C LEU A 764 13.45 -24.04 -52.00
N PRO A 765 14.25 -24.80 -52.78
CA PRO A 765 15.63 -24.41 -53.05
C PRO A 765 15.69 -23.23 -54.01
N GLY A 766 16.20 -22.08 -53.54
CA GLY A 766 16.69 -21.02 -54.44
C GLY A 766 16.28 -19.57 -54.17
N MET A 767 15.86 -19.17 -52.96
CA MET A 767 15.69 -17.74 -52.65
C MET A 767 16.49 -17.34 -51.41
N ASP A 768 17.63 -16.67 -51.66
CA ASP A 768 18.35 -15.89 -50.66
C ASP A 768 17.49 -14.65 -50.32
N TYR A 769 17.16 -14.48 -49.04
CA TYR A 769 16.37 -13.35 -48.54
C TYR A 769 17.30 -12.34 -47.87
N ASP A 770 17.66 -11.29 -48.59
CA ASP A 770 18.15 -10.00 -48.07
C ASP A 770 17.55 -8.89 -48.93
N ASP A 771 16.24 -8.65 -48.83
CA ASP A 771 15.64 -7.39 -49.26
C ASP A 771 14.32 -7.13 -48.51
N GLU A 772 14.38 -6.24 -47.52
CA GLU A 772 13.25 -5.77 -46.72
C GLU A 772 12.55 -4.56 -47.37
N SER A 773 12.56 -4.46 -48.70
CA SER A 773 11.98 -3.29 -49.39
C SER A 773 11.34 -3.58 -50.75
N ALA A 774 10.37 -4.50 -50.81
CA ALA A 774 9.45 -4.64 -51.96
C ALA A 774 7.99 -4.23 -51.61
N PRO A 775 7.43 -3.17 -52.21
CA PRO A 775 6.04 -2.78 -51.99
C PRO A 775 5.13 -3.63 -52.89
N GLY A 776 4.33 -4.54 -52.30
CA GLY A 776 3.22 -5.18 -53.03
C GLY A 776 2.92 -6.66 -52.73
N GLN A 777 3.66 -7.36 -51.89
CA GLN A 777 3.24 -8.68 -51.40
C GLN A 777 2.55 -8.51 -50.04
N GLY A 778 1.23 -8.66 -50.03
CA GLY A 778 0.41 -8.55 -48.82
C GLY A 778 0.93 -9.47 -47.73
N ALA A 779 1.17 -8.91 -46.54
CA ALA A 779 1.54 -9.67 -45.35
C ALA A 779 0.59 -10.86 -45.15
N ALA A 780 1.14 -12.05 -44.85
CA ALA A 780 0.35 -13.23 -44.56
C ALA A 780 -0.69 -12.93 -43.44
N PRO A 781 -1.95 -13.37 -43.60
CA PRO A 781 -3.01 -13.04 -42.64
C PRO A 781 -2.78 -13.75 -41.30
N TRP A 782 -3.06 -13.07 -40.19
CA TRP A 782 -2.92 -13.62 -38.83
C TRP A 782 -4.05 -14.61 -38.45
N LEU A 783 -5.11 -14.66 -39.24
CA LEU A 783 -6.23 -15.59 -39.12
C LEU A 783 -6.58 -16.17 -40.48
N GLU A 784 -6.85 -17.47 -40.54
CA GLU A 784 -7.33 -18.16 -41.74
C GLU A 784 -8.69 -18.79 -41.47
N LYS A 785 -9.63 -18.68 -42.41
CA LYS A 785 -10.93 -19.35 -42.30
C LYS A 785 -10.75 -20.84 -42.61
N VAL A 786 -11.17 -21.70 -41.70
CA VAL A 786 -10.99 -23.16 -41.80
C VAL A 786 -12.30 -23.91 -41.55
N THR A 787 -12.39 -25.13 -42.05
CA THR A 787 -13.47 -26.06 -41.70
C THR A 787 -13.10 -26.89 -40.48
N PRO A 788 -14.06 -27.32 -39.66
CA PRO A 788 -13.77 -28.21 -38.55
C PRO A 788 -13.04 -29.48 -38.98
N SER A 789 -12.06 -29.94 -38.20
CA SER A 789 -11.22 -31.10 -38.50
C SER A 789 -10.83 -31.87 -37.24
N GLN A 790 -10.41 -33.13 -37.37
CA GLN A 790 -9.94 -33.95 -36.24
C GLN A 790 -8.83 -33.28 -35.42
N GLY A 791 -8.00 -32.42 -36.03
CA GLY A 791 -6.93 -31.72 -35.32
C GLY A 791 -7.41 -30.73 -34.25
N MET A 792 -8.70 -30.43 -34.21
CA MET A 792 -9.30 -29.54 -33.21
C MET A 792 -9.82 -30.26 -31.97
N VAL A 793 -9.88 -31.59 -31.98
CA VAL A 793 -10.36 -32.34 -30.82
C VAL A 793 -9.50 -32.00 -29.61
N ASN A 794 -10.15 -31.79 -28.46
CA ASN A 794 -9.58 -31.33 -27.21
C ASN A 794 -9.11 -29.86 -27.20
N ALA A 795 -9.32 -29.09 -28.27
CA ALA A 795 -8.96 -27.68 -28.33
C ALA A 795 -10.01 -26.79 -27.66
N ILE A 796 -9.55 -25.64 -27.18
CA ILE A 796 -10.39 -24.54 -26.72
C ILE A 796 -10.54 -23.51 -27.82
N LEU A 797 -11.78 -23.08 -28.05
CA LEU A 797 -12.14 -22.06 -29.02
C LEU A 797 -12.78 -20.88 -28.32
N SER A 798 -12.39 -19.66 -28.70
CA SER A 798 -13.07 -18.46 -28.25
C SER A 798 -14.29 -18.17 -29.13
N VAL A 799 -15.43 -17.90 -28.51
CA VAL A 799 -16.63 -17.39 -29.17
C VAL A 799 -16.56 -15.86 -29.14
N LYS A 800 -16.52 -15.22 -30.31
CA LYS A 800 -16.39 -13.75 -30.42
C LYS A 800 -17.75 -13.05 -30.36
N PHE A 801 -17.77 -11.78 -29.96
CA PHE A 801 -18.99 -10.97 -30.02
C PHE A 801 -19.42 -10.59 -31.46
N CYS A 802 -18.48 -10.58 -32.42
CA CYS A 802 -18.77 -10.25 -33.82
C CYS A 802 -19.41 -11.41 -34.61
N SER A 803 -20.03 -11.08 -35.75
CA SER A 803 -20.56 -12.07 -36.69
C SER A 803 -19.44 -12.87 -37.37
N GLY A 804 -19.73 -14.12 -37.73
CA GLY A 804 -18.86 -15.00 -38.52
C GLY A 804 -18.42 -14.42 -39.86
N ASN A 805 -19.16 -13.47 -40.44
CA ASN A 805 -18.81 -12.89 -41.75
C ASN A 805 -18.03 -11.57 -41.67
N SER A 806 -17.54 -11.22 -40.48
CA SER A 806 -16.77 -9.99 -40.26
C SER A 806 -15.38 -10.05 -40.90
N SER A 807 -14.74 -8.89 -41.09
CA SER A 807 -13.34 -8.82 -41.55
C SER A 807 -12.38 -9.46 -40.54
N LEU A 808 -11.22 -9.95 -41.00
CA LEU A 808 -10.22 -10.60 -40.14
C LEU A 808 -9.71 -9.68 -39.01
N ASP A 809 -9.58 -8.38 -39.29
CA ASP A 809 -9.27 -7.37 -38.27
C ASP A 809 -10.37 -7.30 -37.20
N HIS A 810 -11.64 -7.25 -37.62
CA HIS A 810 -12.75 -7.16 -36.68
C HIS A 810 -12.91 -8.45 -35.84
N VAL A 811 -12.66 -9.62 -36.43
CA VAL A 811 -12.64 -10.90 -35.69
C VAL A 811 -11.52 -10.93 -34.65
N ARG A 812 -10.32 -10.45 -35.01
CA ARG A 812 -9.19 -10.29 -34.06
C ARG A 812 -9.60 -9.37 -32.92
N ASP A 813 -10.05 -8.17 -33.25
CA ASP A 813 -10.32 -7.06 -32.33
C ASP A 813 -11.60 -7.22 -31.51
N SER A 814 -12.46 -8.18 -31.84
CA SER A 814 -13.69 -8.45 -31.10
C SER A 814 -13.39 -9.14 -29.76
N CYS A 815 -14.05 -8.65 -28.71
CA CYS A 815 -14.04 -9.26 -27.39
C CYS A 815 -14.61 -10.68 -27.43
N VAL A 816 -14.27 -11.44 -26.40
CA VAL A 816 -14.70 -12.83 -26.22
C VAL A 816 -15.99 -12.84 -25.41
N MET A 817 -17.01 -13.51 -25.94
CA MET A 817 -18.26 -13.84 -25.22
C MET A 817 -18.04 -14.97 -24.21
N GLY A 818 -17.22 -15.94 -24.57
CA GLY A 818 -16.87 -17.08 -23.75
C GLY A 818 -16.05 -18.08 -24.53
N PHE A 819 -15.73 -19.20 -23.90
CA PHE A 819 -14.94 -20.26 -24.50
C PHE A 819 -15.72 -21.57 -24.58
N VAL A 820 -15.45 -22.35 -25.62
CA VAL A 820 -16.04 -23.67 -25.83
C VAL A 820 -14.93 -24.69 -26.07
N TYR A 821 -15.17 -25.91 -25.60
CA TYR A 821 -14.24 -27.02 -25.77
C TYR A 821 -14.75 -27.98 -26.84
N VAL A 822 -13.87 -28.42 -27.74
CA VAL A 822 -14.21 -29.37 -28.81
C VAL A 822 -14.07 -30.79 -28.27
N ALA A 823 -15.19 -31.40 -27.89
CA ALA A 823 -15.20 -32.76 -27.34
C ALA A 823 -15.11 -33.84 -28.42
N GLU A 824 -15.73 -33.62 -29.57
CA GLU A 824 -15.74 -34.59 -30.67
C GLU A 824 -15.91 -33.88 -32.01
N VAL A 825 -15.24 -34.39 -33.04
CA VAL A 825 -15.47 -33.98 -34.44
C VAL A 825 -15.84 -35.24 -35.22
N ASP A 826 -17.02 -35.25 -35.84
CA ASP A 826 -17.49 -36.31 -36.74
C ASP A 826 -17.46 -35.77 -38.17
N GLU A 827 -16.35 -36.01 -38.88
CA GLU A 827 -16.15 -35.54 -40.26
C GLU A 827 -17.10 -36.24 -41.25
N ALA A 828 -17.52 -37.47 -40.96
CA ALA A 828 -18.42 -38.23 -41.82
C ALA A 828 -19.84 -37.66 -41.76
N ARG A 829 -20.32 -37.32 -40.56
CA ARG A 829 -21.63 -36.66 -40.37
C ARG A 829 -21.56 -35.14 -40.50
N LYS A 830 -20.36 -34.57 -40.64
CA LYS A 830 -20.09 -33.12 -40.65
C LYS A 830 -20.66 -32.42 -39.41
N LYS A 831 -20.41 -32.99 -38.24
CA LYS A 831 -20.87 -32.48 -36.95
C LYS A 831 -19.74 -32.32 -35.95
N VAL A 832 -19.83 -31.31 -35.09
CA VAL A 832 -18.92 -31.07 -33.97
C VAL A 832 -19.72 -31.10 -32.68
N ARG A 833 -19.20 -31.79 -31.66
CA ARG A 833 -19.73 -31.74 -30.30
C ARG A 833 -18.86 -30.78 -29.48
N PHE A 834 -19.48 -29.70 -29.03
CA PHE A 834 -18.88 -28.75 -28.11
C PHE A 834 -19.33 -29.03 -26.68
N LEU A 835 -18.44 -28.80 -25.72
CA LEU A 835 -18.80 -28.53 -24.34
C LEU A 835 -18.82 -27.00 -24.15
N ALA A 836 -19.94 -26.46 -23.71
CA ALA A 836 -20.16 -25.03 -23.54
C ALA A 836 -20.55 -24.71 -22.09
N PRO A 837 -20.13 -23.55 -21.54
CA PRO A 837 -20.48 -23.16 -20.16
C PRO A 837 -21.96 -22.80 -20.01
N HIS A 838 -22.66 -22.49 -21.10
CA HIS A 838 -24.06 -22.06 -21.10
C HIS A 838 -24.90 -22.93 -22.06
N PRO A 839 -26.16 -23.28 -21.74
CA PRO A 839 -26.99 -24.16 -22.57
C PRO A 839 -27.46 -23.54 -23.88
N SER A 840 -27.51 -22.21 -23.97
CA SER A 840 -27.92 -21.52 -25.21
C SER A 840 -26.87 -21.65 -26.31
N ARG A 841 -27.35 -21.77 -27.56
CA ARG A 841 -26.51 -21.66 -28.75
C ARG A 841 -26.05 -20.21 -28.96
N TRP A 842 -24.85 -20.04 -29.50
CA TRP A 842 -24.23 -18.72 -29.72
C TRP A 842 -24.51 -18.08 -31.08
N GLY A 843 -25.26 -18.72 -31.97
CA GLY A 843 -25.66 -18.18 -33.28
C GLY A 843 -24.49 -18.00 -34.27
N ASP A 844 -24.61 -17.01 -35.17
CA ASP A 844 -23.64 -16.68 -36.25
C ASP A 844 -22.38 -15.96 -35.71
N ARG A 845 -21.78 -16.45 -34.62
CA ARG A 845 -20.57 -15.82 -34.05
C ARG A 845 -19.32 -16.43 -34.65
N ALA A 846 -18.28 -15.60 -34.80
CA ALA A 846 -16.97 -16.09 -35.20
C ALA A 846 -16.34 -16.92 -34.07
N LEU A 847 -15.83 -18.10 -34.43
CA LEU A 847 -15.02 -18.95 -33.55
C LEU A 847 -13.55 -18.80 -33.90
N VAL A 848 -12.69 -18.60 -32.90
CA VAL A 848 -11.24 -18.54 -33.12
C VAL A 848 -10.56 -19.71 -32.40
N TRP A 849 -9.81 -20.48 -33.16
CA TRP A 849 -9.01 -21.62 -32.73
C TRP A 849 -7.52 -21.25 -32.73
N GLY A 850 -6.84 -21.54 -31.63
CA GLY A 850 -5.41 -21.39 -31.45
C GLY A 850 -4.71 -22.71 -31.13
N ASN A 851 -3.38 -22.71 -31.23
CA ASN A 851 -2.55 -23.79 -30.66
C ASN A 851 -2.30 -23.59 -29.15
N TRP A 852 -2.69 -22.43 -28.61
CA TRP A 852 -2.60 -22.08 -27.20
C TRP A 852 -3.98 -21.65 -26.66
N PRO A 853 -4.35 -22.05 -25.43
CA PRO A 853 -3.64 -22.99 -24.56
C PRO A 853 -3.60 -24.42 -25.12
N GLU A 854 -2.73 -25.27 -24.56
CA GLU A 854 -2.65 -26.66 -25.00
C GLU A 854 -3.99 -27.39 -24.78
N GLY A 855 -4.29 -28.34 -25.68
CA GLY A 855 -5.53 -29.12 -25.58
C GLY A 855 -5.64 -29.93 -24.30
N VAL A 856 -6.84 -30.00 -23.71
CA VAL A 856 -7.11 -30.72 -22.45
C VAL A 856 -7.81 -32.04 -22.78
N GLY A 857 -7.06 -33.15 -22.79
CA GLY A 857 -7.57 -34.46 -23.21
C GLY A 857 -8.68 -35.03 -22.32
N ASP A 858 -8.60 -34.79 -21.01
CA ASP A 858 -9.45 -35.45 -20.01
C ASP A 858 -10.58 -34.54 -19.48
N LEU A 859 -10.96 -33.49 -20.21
CA LEU A 859 -11.96 -32.53 -19.73
C LEU A 859 -13.38 -33.13 -19.66
N VAL A 860 -13.68 -34.14 -20.49
CA VAL A 860 -15.01 -34.78 -20.63
C VAL A 860 -14.94 -36.29 -20.38
N ALA A 861 -13.90 -36.76 -19.68
CA ALA A 861 -13.67 -38.18 -19.40
C ALA A 861 -14.77 -38.82 -18.52
#